data_AF-A0A2E8H3L0-F1
#
_entry.id   AF-A0A2E8H3L0-F1
#
_cell.length_a   1.000
_cell.length_b   1.000
_cell.length_c   1.000
_cell.angle_alpha   90.00
_cell.angle_beta   90.00
_cell.angle_gamma   90.00
#
_symmetry.space_group_name_H-M   'P 1'
#
loop_
_entity.id
_entity.type
_entity.pdbx_description
1 polymer ?
#
loop_
_entity_poly.entity_id
_entity_poly.type
_entity_poly.pdbx_seq_one_letter_code
_entity_poly.pdbx_strand_id
1 'polypeptide(L)'
;MQRFLYSLAILGAVAGNAHAQSAAFQFNGAGDQIDIDRESQWRNWDYQNNLVRDVSSPMDSTGLFDFTFLGVKPKFFPAIQNYVLDRAGFSYLDDVRFRGLNTTVTGQLKALSNDAAAPRAGDGDLTTYWEPAAADFSADGLRNWQVEVNLGRVVFADSIVVQFPPLESGGNEAVPVIPADADALSDLSAELQVAIAAISRRASLGTVLAPVDLLADDGTVTVAVGDTVLREGQGLPGTLSDIRRLNDLGIAFVEVEGVDDLGDGPKLFAVEVSMGKQAGDTSSKNYRFDVIGRGSASGVQRRFVFPLEPLDTADANLDGTPDFPGTFVHFVRITIFDSDFDAKQLLGEGEAGAVAYEALPEERRGLRVFQRLTAGGFVKRISPIIDDAGDTLLTAEQAYDTLAESEQGPIRYFGRELPRISEIEVWGPGPNLAYRPARHGGAGYEDGGNGTPLQAVDGVYLTRWYGNAWDLKYSSGYAGHDQLVCCTMWLDLGATFWIDRVLLGMVTTRETSTEGSIFGWHLQGSDGTVLRALDLQTAEDFIQLENGLAWSDLISEIYKDNNTPKVRMMQERFDLRKLRFFQQRNDDPTGARSGAYSAPGHFNELQMFGHGYPAEVSFSSPAIVLLPGVSEAEAINVRQRRVLSEIHWEAEAIVREVDPLTGQSVERAETLSEHPEVELLIQTRSSDTIDSLFTYYNKTGVGTASEKSFEVDLVEYSALVDLWTLYNAYQALEETETFTLRAHSAGDDDGDQRINEDPIDGIDNDNDRRIDEDGVAGDVGGPQALRGPGVVTITKHQRKVDDDGDGAEDEDPIDGIDNDGDSLIDEDGKRVAKPRQEPELLITPFFAGWSAWSEPYKPTRGQNRAAITSPSPRKFLQVRVTILSEDPDVTARIQSLSIDLAPPISTDLAGELALLTDAGVGRPLTDLLPTRLDYDPPLNVEPLRQSPYVFFVRAAGPDPNAPEAAAGFDEILLLTPSQARPTGIRIGRVTVEELTGSSSVSERRAVTTTFDRAYMPVAGDSLFADSDGNQVAVRSTRDSLQVLFPQSVNAGLAEGENALVEIQFQTQTLKAGSEFLALVRSSRASSVFQRVESEGRDATELVDSGTARPTVLQVDSIIDEVNIPTVFSPNGDGVNDRLDIEFTILTIRDDRPVEVAIYDLSGRRVASATPTSGLESSQSGTIGFTWDGRSGSGDVVPPGIYIARVKLETDSEDLEFMQVVNVVY
;
A
#
# COMPACT_ATOMS: atom_id res chain seq x y z
N MET A 1 -13.51 8.45 50.12
CA MET A 1 -13.38 9.65 49.25
C MET A 1 -13.02 9.17 47.85
N GLN A 2 -14.01 8.71 47.06
CA GLN A 2 -13.84 8.26 45.67
C GLN A 2 -15.21 8.12 44.97
N ARG A 3 -16.02 9.18 45.07
CA ARG A 3 -17.29 9.34 44.34
C ARG A 3 -17.53 10.83 44.13
N PHE A 4 -16.81 11.47 43.22
CA PHE A 4 -17.16 12.78 42.63
C PHE A 4 -16.15 13.07 41.51
N LEU A 5 -16.49 12.70 40.26
CA LEU A 5 -16.07 13.33 38.99
C LEU A 5 -16.45 12.42 37.79
N TYR A 6 -17.76 12.10 37.66
CA TYR A 6 -18.36 11.56 36.44
C TYR A 6 -19.78 12.15 36.30
N SER A 7 -19.89 13.47 36.19
CA SER A 7 -21.19 14.13 36.01
C SER A 7 -21.02 15.54 35.43
N LEU A 8 -20.49 15.69 34.21
CA LEU A 8 -20.76 16.88 33.39
C LEU A 8 -20.48 16.63 31.89
N ALA A 9 -21.23 15.72 31.26
CA ALA A 9 -21.29 15.62 29.81
C ALA A 9 -22.54 14.88 29.32
N ILE A 10 -23.73 15.18 29.85
CA ILE A 10 -25.00 14.78 29.22
C ILE A 10 -26.02 15.89 29.43
N LEU A 11 -26.22 16.74 28.41
CA LEU A 11 -27.52 17.28 27.99
C LEU A 11 -27.35 18.20 26.77
N GLY A 12 -27.15 17.56 25.62
CA GLY A 12 -27.43 18.10 24.29
C GLY A 12 -28.14 17.00 23.50
N ALA A 13 -29.42 16.80 23.81
CA ALA A 13 -30.24 15.70 23.37
C ALA A 13 -30.68 15.82 21.90
N VAL A 14 -30.51 14.70 21.18
CA VAL A 14 -31.52 14.05 20.34
C VAL A 14 -31.93 14.77 19.04
N ALA A 15 -31.20 14.42 17.98
CA ALA A 15 -31.82 13.82 16.79
C ALA A 15 -31.25 12.40 16.67
N GLY A 16 -32.11 11.39 16.68
CA GLY A 16 -31.70 9.99 16.68
C GLY A 16 -31.03 9.60 15.37
N ASN A 17 -29.82 9.05 15.44
CA ASN A 17 -29.24 8.27 14.36
C ASN A 17 -29.29 6.81 14.77
N ALA A 18 -29.96 6.01 13.93
CA ALA A 18 -29.88 4.56 13.94
C ALA A 18 -28.41 4.12 13.91
N HIS A 19 -28.10 3.01 14.59
CA HIS A 19 -26.77 2.38 14.55
C HIS A 19 -26.39 2.09 13.09
N ALA A 20 -25.42 2.85 12.56
CA ALA A 20 -25.12 2.86 11.13
C ALA A 20 -24.15 1.74 10.76
N GLN A 21 -24.45 1.09 9.63
CA GLN A 21 -23.53 0.22 8.88
C GLN A 21 -22.21 0.94 8.56
N SER A 22 -21.16 0.18 8.22
CA SER A 22 -19.87 0.72 7.79
C SER A 22 -20.04 1.84 6.75
N ALA A 23 -19.33 2.96 6.94
CA ALA A 23 -19.37 4.11 6.03
C ALA A 23 -18.70 3.84 4.66
N ALA A 24 -18.16 2.63 4.45
CA ALA A 24 -17.47 2.21 3.23
C ALA A 24 -18.38 1.72 2.09
N PHE A 25 -19.66 1.46 2.36
CA PHE A 25 -20.64 1.01 1.36
C PHE A 25 -22.07 1.41 1.79
N GLN A 26 -23.06 1.25 0.91
CA GLN A 26 -24.46 1.42 1.27
C GLN A 26 -25.32 0.36 0.60
N PHE A 27 -26.45 -0.01 1.21
CA PHE A 27 -27.46 -0.80 0.54
C PHE A 27 -28.43 0.10 -0.23
N ASN A 28 -28.96 -0.41 -1.33
CA ASN A 28 -30.11 0.20 -1.99
C ASN A 28 -31.37 0.11 -1.10
N GLY A 29 -32.46 0.76 -1.50
CA GLY A 29 -33.70 0.79 -0.71
C GLY A 29 -34.38 -0.58 -0.49
N ALA A 30 -34.07 -1.59 -1.30
CA ALA A 30 -34.60 -2.95 -1.18
C ALA A 30 -33.70 -3.89 -0.36
N GLY A 31 -32.44 -3.51 -0.14
CA GLY A 31 -31.46 -4.33 0.57
C GLY A 31 -30.92 -5.51 -0.24
N ASP A 32 -31.10 -5.50 -1.56
CA ASP A 32 -30.67 -6.53 -2.50
C ASP A 32 -29.49 -6.10 -3.40
N GLN A 33 -28.99 -4.89 -3.23
CA GLN A 33 -27.78 -4.39 -3.90
C GLN A 33 -26.94 -3.56 -2.93
N ILE A 34 -25.62 -3.68 -3.06
CA ILE A 34 -24.62 -2.87 -2.34
C ILE A 34 -23.96 -1.93 -3.33
N ASP A 35 -23.90 -0.64 -3.01
CA ASP A 35 -23.34 0.42 -3.85
C ASP A 35 -22.16 1.14 -3.17
N ILE A 36 -21.12 1.40 -3.97
CA ILE A 36 -19.89 2.10 -3.60
C ILE A 36 -19.59 3.11 -4.70
N ASP A 37 -20.03 4.36 -4.50
CA ASP A 37 -20.08 5.41 -5.52
C ASP A 37 -19.73 6.81 -4.98
N ARG A 38 -19.35 6.93 -3.70
CA ARG A 38 -19.06 8.20 -3.04
C ARG A 38 -17.63 8.28 -2.53
N GLU A 39 -17.06 9.48 -2.58
CA GLU A 39 -15.74 9.81 -2.03
C GLU A 39 -15.56 9.33 -0.59
N SER A 40 -16.54 9.57 0.29
CA SER A 40 -16.48 9.15 1.69
C SER A 40 -16.44 7.64 1.87
N GLN A 41 -16.97 6.86 0.92
CA GLN A 41 -16.92 5.41 0.96
C GLN A 41 -15.52 4.91 0.63
N TRP A 42 -14.95 5.39 -0.47
CA TRP A 42 -13.59 5.05 -0.91
C TRP A 42 -12.51 5.40 0.12
N ARG A 43 -12.66 6.50 0.86
CA ARG A 43 -11.71 6.90 1.92
C ARG A 43 -11.62 5.89 3.09
N ASN A 44 -12.65 5.05 3.28
CA ASN A 44 -12.70 4.03 4.33
C ASN A 44 -12.20 2.65 3.84
N TRP A 45 -11.62 2.57 2.65
CA TRP A 45 -10.95 1.38 2.17
C TRP A 45 -9.50 1.32 2.64
N ASP A 46 -8.94 0.11 2.62
CA ASP A 46 -7.58 -0.16 3.09
C ASP A 46 -6.64 -0.38 1.91
N TYR A 47 -5.52 0.32 1.93
CA TYR A 47 -4.38 -0.02 1.10
C TYR A 47 -3.65 -1.18 1.78
N GLN A 48 -3.73 -2.36 1.18
CA GLN A 48 -3.09 -3.57 1.68
C GLN A 48 -1.81 -3.80 0.90
N ASN A 49 -0.68 -3.88 1.60
CA ASN A 49 0.55 -4.35 0.99
C ASN A 49 0.33 -5.82 0.55
N ASN A 50 0.47 -6.06 -0.75
CA ASN A 50 0.18 -7.36 -1.37
C ASN A 50 1.31 -8.39 -1.18
N LEU A 51 2.47 -8.00 -0.63
CA LEU A 51 3.59 -8.89 -0.33
C LEU A 51 3.77 -9.09 1.18
N VAL A 52 3.63 -8.03 1.98
CA VAL A 52 3.81 -8.07 3.44
C VAL A 52 2.45 -8.01 4.13
N ARG A 53 2.03 -9.10 4.77
CA ARG A 53 0.65 -9.23 5.25
C ARG A 53 0.27 -8.23 6.34
N ASP A 54 1.16 -7.96 7.29
CA ASP A 54 0.85 -7.07 8.42
C ASP A 54 0.96 -5.58 8.08
N VAL A 55 1.41 -5.24 6.86
CA VAL A 55 1.53 -3.86 6.40
C VAL A 55 0.25 -3.46 5.67
N SER A 56 -0.60 -2.71 6.37
CA SER A 56 -1.81 -2.11 5.80
C SER A 56 -1.99 -0.68 6.31
N SER A 57 -2.69 0.15 5.55
CA SER A 57 -2.98 1.53 5.95
C SER A 57 -4.28 2.01 5.30
N PRO A 58 -5.09 2.85 5.98
CA PRO A 58 -6.25 3.47 5.35
C PRO A 58 -5.81 4.22 4.08
N MET A 59 -6.50 4.05 2.95
CA MET A 59 -6.08 4.65 1.67
C MET A 59 -5.85 6.16 1.75
N ASP A 60 -6.68 6.89 2.51
CA ASP A 60 -6.57 8.34 2.68
C ASP A 60 -5.25 8.77 3.38
N SER A 61 -4.69 7.88 4.21
CA SER A 61 -3.42 8.14 4.88
C SER A 61 -2.20 7.91 3.99
N THR A 62 -2.37 7.23 2.86
CA THR A 62 -1.24 6.81 2.02
C THR A 62 -0.68 7.90 1.12
N GLY A 63 -1.46 8.95 0.83
CA GLY A 63 -1.08 9.95 -0.17
C GLY A 63 -0.91 9.42 -1.61
N LEU A 64 -1.30 8.17 -1.88
CA LEU A 64 -1.20 7.52 -3.20
C LEU A 64 -2.43 7.75 -4.08
N PHE A 65 -3.53 8.28 -3.54
CA PHE A 65 -4.82 8.37 -4.21
C PHE A 65 -5.39 9.79 -4.18
N ASP A 66 -6.05 10.16 -5.29
CA ASP A 66 -6.95 11.31 -5.36
C ASP A 66 -8.39 10.80 -5.24
N PHE A 67 -9.13 11.29 -4.25
CA PHE A 67 -10.55 11.00 -4.07
C PHE A 67 -11.36 12.19 -4.56
N THR A 68 -12.31 11.93 -5.47
CA THR A 68 -13.18 12.95 -6.04
C THR A 68 -14.63 12.46 -6.05
N PHE A 69 -15.57 13.37 -6.35
CA PHE A 69 -16.97 12.98 -6.58
C PHE A 69 -17.15 12.06 -7.81
N LEU A 70 -16.16 11.99 -8.71
CA LEU A 70 -16.16 11.11 -9.87
C LEU A 70 -15.58 9.71 -9.56
N GLY A 71 -15.06 9.48 -8.36
CA GLY A 71 -14.41 8.22 -7.98
C GLY A 71 -12.99 8.41 -7.48
N VAL A 72 -12.25 7.31 -7.44
CA VAL A 72 -10.87 7.23 -6.93
C VAL A 72 -9.89 6.82 -8.03
N LYS A 73 -8.73 7.50 -8.05
CA LYS A 73 -7.62 7.20 -8.96
C LYS A 73 -6.28 7.34 -8.25
N PRO A 74 -5.20 6.73 -8.76
CA PRO A 74 -3.85 7.01 -8.29
C PRO A 74 -3.49 8.50 -8.47
N LYS A 75 -2.72 9.03 -7.53
CA LYS A 75 -2.22 10.41 -7.55
C LYS A 75 -1.02 10.53 -8.47
N PHE A 76 -0.94 11.60 -9.24
CA PHE A 76 0.20 11.88 -10.12
C PHE A 76 1.39 12.46 -9.33
N PHE A 77 2.59 11.94 -9.58
CA PHE A 77 3.84 12.47 -9.03
C PHE A 77 4.58 13.29 -10.10
N PRO A 78 4.77 14.61 -9.92
CA PRO A 78 5.43 15.46 -10.91
C PRO A 78 6.94 15.27 -10.91
N ALA A 79 7.58 15.48 -12.07
CA ALA A 79 9.04 15.39 -12.21
C ALA A 79 9.81 16.50 -11.49
N ILE A 80 9.17 17.65 -11.23
CA ILE A 80 9.75 18.85 -10.63
C ILE A 80 8.78 19.41 -9.60
N GLN A 81 9.28 19.92 -8.48
CA GLN A 81 8.46 20.47 -7.41
C GLN A 81 9.06 21.76 -6.81
N ASN A 82 8.19 22.71 -6.45
CA ASN A 82 8.50 23.77 -5.48
C ASN A 82 8.19 23.27 -4.07
N TYR A 83 9.20 22.97 -3.28
CA TYR A 83 9.06 22.41 -1.94
C TYR A 83 8.55 23.40 -0.90
N VAL A 84 8.51 24.70 -1.21
CA VAL A 84 7.95 25.68 -0.29
C VAL A 84 6.45 25.46 -0.15
N LEU A 85 5.72 25.21 -1.24
CA LEU A 85 4.26 25.11 -1.21
C LEU A 85 3.73 23.98 -0.33
N ASP A 86 4.44 22.85 -0.24
CA ASP A 86 4.00 21.67 0.53
C ASP A 86 4.60 21.56 1.94
N ARG A 87 5.51 22.48 2.32
CA ARG A 87 6.27 22.47 3.59
C ARG A 87 5.45 22.15 4.84
N ALA A 88 4.21 22.64 4.89
CA ALA A 88 3.34 22.51 6.06
C ALA A 88 2.83 21.07 6.27
N GLY A 89 2.88 20.23 5.24
CA GLY A 89 2.54 18.79 5.32
C GLY A 89 3.65 17.92 5.93
N PHE A 90 4.79 18.51 6.28
CA PHE A 90 5.98 17.80 6.74
C PHE A 90 6.46 18.30 8.09
N SER A 91 6.97 17.37 8.88
CA SER A 91 7.47 17.63 10.21
C SER A 91 8.60 16.69 10.58
N TYR A 92 9.53 17.19 11.38
CA TYR A 92 10.70 16.46 11.84
C TYR A 92 10.95 16.69 13.33
N LEU A 93 11.77 15.81 13.92
CA LEU A 93 12.24 15.95 15.29
C LEU A 93 13.44 16.90 15.32
N ASP A 94 13.32 18.03 15.99
CA ASP A 94 14.38 19.03 16.03
C ASP A 94 15.31 18.85 17.24
N ASP A 95 16.29 17.97 17.09
CA ASP A 95 17.27 17.71 18.15
C ASP A 95 18.34 18.81 18.27
N VAL A 96 18.62 19.55 17.20
CA VAL A 96 19.65 20.62 17.21
C VAL A 96 19.27 21.76 18.16
N ARG A 97 18.02 22.28 18.06
CA ARG A 97 17.55 23.39 18.90
C ARG A 97 17.06 22.92 20.26
N PHE A 98 16.40 21.75 20.32
CA PHE A 98 15.66 21.30 21.50
C PHE A 98 16.24 20.09 22.24
N ARG A 99 17.37 19.51 21.81
CA ARG A 99 18.18 18.48 22.51
C ARG A 99 17.47 17.60 23.54
N GLY A 100 17.09 16.39 23.14
CA GLY A 100 16.51 15.39 24.04
C GLY A 100 15.12 15.72 24.59
N LEU A 101 14.49 16.80 24.14
CA LEU A 101 13.10 17.15 24.48
C LEU A 101 12.06 16.55 23.51
N ASN A 102 12.49 15.80 22.50
CA ASN A 102 11.65 15.20 21.47
C ASN A 102 10.61 16.17 20.85
N THR A 103 11.03 17.41 20.57
CA THR A 103 10.15 18.44 20.00
C THR A 103 9.98 18.24 18.50
N THR A 104 8.75 17.96 18.06
CA THR A 104 8.40 17.91 16.64
C THR A 104 8.13 19.33 16.11
N VAL A 105 8.72 19.67 14.95
CA VAL A 105 8.56 20.97 14.29
C VAL A 105 8.01 20.74 12.88
N THR A 106 6.94 21.46 12.54
CA THR A 106 6.37 21.49 11.19
C THR A 106 7.07 22.55 10.33
N GLY A 107 7.14 22.29 9.02
CA GLY A 107 7.61 23.27 8.04
C GLY A 107 6.79 24.56 8.09
N GLN A 108 7.47 25.71 8.02
CA GLN A 108 6.88 27.03 8.20
C GLN A 108 7.81 28.13 7.66
N LEU A 109 7.25 29.31 7.36
CA LEU A 109 8.03 30.53 7.11
C LEU A 109 7.99 31.40 8.35
N LYS A 110 9.14 31.96 8.73
CA LYS A 110 9.28 32.91 9.85
C LYS A 110 10.11 34.11 9.43
N ALA A 111 9.89 35.24 10.08
CA ALA A 111 10.72 36.42 9.91
C ALA A 111 11.04 37.08 11.26
N LEU A 112 12.23 37.66 11.37
CA LEU A 112 12.61 38.40 12.59
C LEU A 112 11.82 39.71 12.72
N SER A 113 11.50 40.35 11.60
CA SER A 113 10.61 41.50 11.50
C SER A 113 9.31 41.10 10.81
N ASN A 114 8.17 41.55 11.34
CA ASN A 114 6.84 41.25 10.79
C ASN A 114 6.58 39.74 10.51
N ASP A 115 6.83 38.88 11.50
CA ASP A 115 6.68 37.42 11.40
C ASP A 115 5.29 36.98 10.90
N ALA A 116 4.24 37.71 11.28
CA ALA A 116 2.87 37.42 10.87
C ALA A 116 2.64 37.50 9.35
N ALA A 117 3.47 38.27 8.62
CA ALA A 117 3.41 38.37 7.17
C ALA A 117 4.34 37.36 6.46
N ALA A 118 5.22 36.67 7.18
CA ALA A 118 6.21 35.76 6.59
C ALA A 118 5.59 34.63 5.73
N PRO A 119 4.44 34.01 6.10
CA PRO A 119 3.83 32.96 5.29
C PRO A 119 3.43 33.38 3.87
N ARG A 120 3.23 34.68 3.63
CA ARG A 120 2.89 35.25 2.32
C ARG A 120 4.05 35.18 1.33
N ALA A 121 5.30 35.12 1.80
CA ALA A 121 6.48 35.05 0.95
C ALA A 121 6.72 33.64 0.36
N GLY A 122 5.68 32.86 0.17
CA GLY A 122 5.76 31.41 -0.08
C GLY A 122 4.39 30.74 -0.15
N ASP A 123 3.34 31.46 -0.55
CA ASP A 123 1.98 30.93 -0.69
C ASP A 123 1.59 30.66 -2.15
N GLY A 124 2.47 30.98 -3.09
CA GLY A 124 2.29 30.83 -4.53
C GLY A 124 1.59 32.03 -5.18
N ASP A 125 1.32 33.10 -4.45
CA ASP A 125 0.65 34.31 -4.93
C ASP A 125 1.62 35.50 -5.00
N LEU A 126 1.99 35.90 -6.22
CA LEU A 126 2.92 37.02 -6.43
C LEU A 126 2.37 38.38 -5.96
N THR A 127 1.07 38.48 -5.69
CA THR A 127 0.41 39.70 -5.23
C THR A 127 0.39 39.83 -3.71
N THR A 128 0.62 38.75 -2.97
CA THR A 128 0.89 38.80 -1.54
C THR A 128 2.40 38.96 -1.32
N TYR A 129 2.78 39.47 -0.14
CA TYR A 129 4.19 39.69 0.18
C TYR A 129 4.44 39.78 1.68
N TRP A 130 5.70 39.49 2.05
CA TRP A 130 6.30 39.92 3.31
C TRP A 130 6.92 41.31 3.16
N GLU A 131 6.80 42.14 4.19
CA GLU A 131 7.45 43.45 4.31
C GLU A 131 7.93 43.68 5.75
N PRO A 132 9.01 44.43 5.99
CA PRO A 132 9.49 44.71 7.33
C PRO A 132 8.50 45.55 8.14
N ALA A 133 8.49 45.36 9.45
CA ALA A 133 7.65 46.17 10.34
C ALA A 133 8.13 47.64 10.33
N ALA A 134 7.20 48.58 10.41
CA ALA A 134 7.53 50.02 10.42
C ALA A 134 8.55 50.41 11.51
N ALA A 135 8.54 49.71 12.65
CA ALA A 135 9.50 49.93 13.74
C ALA A 135 10.95 49.52 13.38
N ASP A 136 11.11 48.58 12.46
CA ASP A 136 12.41 48.11 11.97
C ASP A 136 12.84 48.82 10.67
N PHE A 137 12.06 49.80 10.17
CA PHE A 137 12.36 50.53 8.95
C PHE A 137 13.44 51.60 9.14
N SER A 138 14.65 51.16 9.48
CA SER A 138 15.82 52.00 9.71
C SER A 138 17.11 51.21 9.50
N ALA A 139 18.25 51.92 9.38
CA ALA A 139 19.56 51.28 9.27
C ALA A 139 19.88 50.35 10.47
N ASP A 140 19.44 50.70 11.68
CA ASP A 140 19.65 49.87 12.87
C ASP A 140 18.71 48.64 12.91
N GLY A 141 17.51 48.77 12.35
CA GLY A 141 16.50 47.71 12.25
C GLY A 141 16.77 46.69 11.13
N LEU A 142 17.65 47.01 10.18
CA LEU A 142 17.99 46.17 9.04
C LEU A 142 18.48 44.76 9.44
N ARG A 143 19.13 44.62 10.61
CA ARG A 143 19.54 43.31 11.15
C ARG A 143 18.39 42.34 11.44
N ASN A 144 17.16 42.87 11.54
CA ASN A 144 15.94 42.09 11.76
C ASN A 144 15.24 41.75 10.42
N TRP A 145 15.76 42.19 9.27
CA TRP A 145 15.17 41.92 7.96
C TRP A 145 15.66 40.58 7.42
N GLN A 146 15.17 39.52 8.05
CA GLN A 146 15.53 38.16 7.75
C GLN A 146 14.27 37.29 7.68
N VAL A 147 14.09 36.59 6.56
CA VAL A 147 13.03 35.60 6.35
C VAL A 147 13.67 34.22 6.29
N GLU A 148 13.20 33.27 7.09
CA GLU A 148 13.66 31.89 7.14
C GLU A 148 12.53 30.95 6.72
N VAL A 149 12.80 30.12 5.73
CA VAL A 149 11.97 29.01 5.28
C VAL A 149 12.47 27.75 5.94
N ASN A 150 11.60 27.09 6.71
CA ASN A 150 11.78 25.73 7.18
C ASN A 150 10.91 24.81 6.32
N LEU A 151 11.52 23.89 5.57
CA LEU A 151 10.81 22.99 4.66
C LEU A 151 10.12 21.81 5.38
N GLY A 152 10.35 21.64 6.69
CA GLY A 152 9.75 20.55 7.49
C GLY A 152 10.36 19.17 7.22
N ARG A 153 11.24 19.08 6.22
CA ARG A 153 12.05 17.94 5.82
C ARG A 153 13.27 18.42 5.05
N VAL A 154 14.26 17.57 4.88
CA VAL A 154 15.34 17.77 3.91
C VAL A 154 14.85 17.37 2.52
N VAL A 155 15.12 18.22 1.54
CA VAL A 155 14.82 17.99 0.11
C VAL A 155 16.10 18.14 -0.69
N PHE A 156 16.17 17.50 -1.85
CA PHE A 156 17.22 17.77 -2.82
C PHE A 156 16.78 18.89 -3.77
N ALA A 157 17.47 20.02 -3.77
CA ALA A 157 17.13 21.18 -4.58
C ALA A 157 18.28 21.57 -5.52
N ASP A 158 17.94 22.03 -6.72
CA ASP A 158 18.89 22.54 -7.71
C ASP A 158 18.92 24.07 -7.78
N SER A 159 17.88 24.75 -7.27
CA SER A 159 17.81 26.20 -7.32
C SER A 159 16.88 26.81 -6.26
N ILE A 160 17.21 28.04 -5.88
CA ILE A 160 16.38 28.92 -5.05
C ILE A 160 15.94 30.10 -5.90
N VAL A 161 14.65 30.42 -5.90
CA VAL A 161 14.10 31.58 -6.60
C VAL A 161 13.57 32.57 -5.58
N VAL A 162 13.91 33.85 -5.75
CA VAL A 162 13.33 34.95 -4.97
C VAL A 162 12.62 35.88 -5.94
N GLN A 163 11.33 36.09 -5.69
CA GLN A 163 10.49 37.00 -6.47
C GLN A 163 10.01 38.18 -5.60
N PHE A 164 10.00 39.35 -6.24
CA PHE A 164 9.53 40.61 -5.68
C PHE A 164 8.24 41.03 -6.39
N PRO A 165 7.41 41.89 -5.78
CA PRO A 165 6.13 42.27 -6.36
C PRO A 165 6.26 42.77 -7.81
N PRO A 166 5.40 42.30 -8.73
CA PRO A 166 5.46 42.70 -10.12
C PRO A 166 5.20 44.20 -10.27
N LEU A 167 5.83 44.82 -11.27
CA LEU A 167 5.45 46.15 -11.73
C LEU A 167 4.25 45.99 -12.65
N GLU A 168 3.05 46.26 -12.17
CA GLU A 168 1.91 46.38 -13.08
C GLU A 168 1.95 47.76 -13.75
N SER A 169 2.28 47.80 -15.05
CA SER A 169 1.99 48.99 -15.84
C SER A 169 0.54 48.91 -16.29
N GLY A 170 -0.36 49.68 -15.67
CA GLY A 170 -1.71 49.87 -16.19
C GLY A 170 -1.68 50.35 -17.64
N GLY A 171 -2.65 49.91 -18.45
CA GLY A 171 -2.80 50.29 -19.85
C GLY A 171 -3.38 49.22 -20.76
N ASN A 172 -3.39 49.50 -22.06
CA ASN A 172 -3.78 48.54 -23.10
C ASN A 172 -2.63 47.55 -23.32
N GLU A 173 -2.80 46.34 -22.81
CA GLU A 173 -1.88 45.24 -23.07
C GLU A 173 -2.23 44.57 -24.39
N ALA A 174 -1.22 44.32 -25.20
CA ALA A 174 -1.41 43.65 -26.48
C ALA A 174 -1.69 42.17 -26.24
N VAL A 175 -2.82 41.69 -26.78
CA VAL A 175 -3.10 40.26 -26.83
C VAL A 175 -2.14 39.65 -27.85
N PRO A 176 -1.28 38.70 -27.47
CA PRO A 176 -0.34 38.08 -28.41
C PRO A 176 -1.11 37.49 -29.60
N VAL A 177 -0.66 37.79 -30.83
CA VAL A 177 -1.30 37.24 -32.03
C VAL A 177 -0.76 35.84 -32.26
N ILE A 178 -1.64 34.86 -32.05
CA ILE A 178 -1.31 33.46 -32.20
C ILE A 178 -1.43 33.07 -33.68
N PRO A 179 -0.38 32.53 -34.32
CA PRO A 179 -0.47 31.98 -35.67
C PRO A 179 -1.53 30.88 -35.75
N ALA A 180 -2.26 30.82 -36.86
CA ALA A 180 -3.35 29.86 -37.05
C ALA A 180 -2.88 28.39 -37.13
N ASP A 181 -1.59 28.18 -37.37
CA ASP A 181 -0.89 26.90 -37.50
C ASP A 181 -0.11 26.49 -36.24
N ALA A 182 -0.10 27.32 -35.19
CA ALA A 182 0.66 27.05 -33.96
C ALA A 182 -0.19 26.29 -32.93
N ASP A 183 -0.14 24.96 -32.88
CA ASP A 183 -0.96 24.17 -31.96
C ASP A 183 -0.28 23.93 -30.59
N ALA A 184 0.96 24.40 -30.42
CA ALA A 184 1.78 24.36 -29.19
C ALA A 184 2.60 25.67 -28.93
N LEU A 185 3.09 25.94 -27.70
CA LEU A 185 3.86 27.17 -27.39
C LEU A 185 5.23 27.04 -28.04
N SER A 186 5.71 25.80 -28.18
CA SER A 186 6.95 25.44 -28.89
C SER A 186 6.96 25.88 -30.34
N ASP A 187 5.78 26.02 -30.96
CA ASP A 187 5.64 26.50 -32.34
C ASP A 187 5.80 28.02 -32.43
N LEU A 188 5.79 28.71 -31.28
CA LEU A 188 5.91 30.16 -31.15
C LEU A 188 7.35 30.59 -30.87
N SER A 189 7.71 31.80 -31.29
CA SER A 189 9.01 32.37 -30.96
C SER A 189 9.16 32.56 -29.44
N ALA A 190 10.39 32.50 -28.93
CA ALA A 190 10.67 32.74 -27.51
C ALA A 190 10.09 34.08 -27.01
N GLU A 191 9.99 35.09 -27.88
CA GLU A 191 9.33 36.36 -27.52
C GLU A 191 7.81 36.20 -27.32
N LEU A 192 7.13 35.43 -28.17
CA LEU A 192 5.70 35.11 -28.02
C LEU A 192 5.42 34.25 -26.79
N GLN A 193 6.30 33.28 -26.49
CA GLN A 193 6.20 32.44 -25.30
C GLN A 193 6.25 33.28 -24.01
N VAL A 194 7.21 34.22 -23.94
CA VAL A 194 7.35 35.15 -22.82
C VAL A 194 6.15 36.09 -22.72
N ALA A 195 5.61 36.56 -23.84
CA ALA A 195 4.44 37.43 -23.86
C ALA A 195 3.17 36.73 -23.33
N ILE A 196 2.96 35.46 -23.70
CA ILE A 196 1.82 34.64 -23.21
C ILE A 196 1.98 34.33 -21.73
N ALA A 197 3.18 33.98 -21.28
CA ALA A 197 3.44 33.74 -19.86
C ALA A 197 3.32 35.02 -19.01
N ALA A 198 3.48 36.20 -19.61
CA ALA A 198 3.31 37.48 -18.94
C ALA A 198 1.85 37.92 -18.86
N ILE A 199 1.02 37.66 -19.89
CA ILE A 199 -0.40 38.02 -19.88
C ILE A 199 -1.21 37.17 -18.90
N SER A 200 -0.83 35.90 -18.71
CA SER A 200 -1.51 34.97 -17.80
C SER A 200 -1.24 35.20 -16.30
N ARG A 201 -0.22 36.01 -15.96
CA ARG A 201 0.21 36.27 -14.57
C ARG A 201 -0.29 37.60 -13.99
N ARG A 202 -1.08 38.37 -14.73
CA ARG A 202 -1.53 39.71 -14.28
C ARG A 202 -2.83 39.67 -13.48
N ALA A 203 -3.00 40.65 -12.61
CA ALA A 203 -4.26 40.87 -11.91
C ALA A 203 -5.41 41.24 -12.87
N SER A 204 -6.64 41.14 -12.35
CA SER A 204 -7.92 41.20 -13.03
C SER A 204 -8.08 42.18 -14.21
N LEU A 205 -8.96 41.81 -15.14
CA LEU A 205 -9.40 42.67 -16.24
C LEU A 205 -10.13 43.92 -15.74
N GLY A 206 -9.64 45.10 -16.12
CA GLY A 206 -10.26 46.39 -15.78
C GLY A 206 -11.41 46.74 -16.71
N THR A 207 -11.25 46.64 -18.03
CA THR A 207 -12.36 46.78 -19.00
C THR A 207 -12.03 46.00 -20.28
N VAL A 208 -13.02 45.33 -20.89
CA VAL A 208 -12.78 44.60 -22.15
C VAL A 208 -13.00 45.54 -23.34
N LEU A 209 -11.92 45.91 -24.04
CA LEU A 209 -11.99 46.65 -25.30
C LEU A 209 -12.36 45.71 -26.46
N ALA A 210 -13.64 45.36 -26.57
CA ALA A 210 -14.18 44.56 -27.67
C ALA A 210 -14.89 45.45 -28.73
N PRO A 211 -14.99 45.00 -29.99
CA PRO A 211 -15.92 45.57 -30.96
C PRO A 211 -17.34 45.74 -30.39
N VAL A 212 -18.01 46.87 -30.68
CA VAL A 212 -19.32 47.26 -30.10
C VAL A 212 -20.41 46.19 -30.27
N ASP A 213 -20.30 45.41 -31.32
CA ASP A 213 -21.18 44.32 -31.72
C ASP A 213 -21.01 43.03 -30.88
N LEU A 214 -20.00 42.96 -30.01
CA LEU A 214 -19.75 41.85 -29.08
C LEU A 214 -20.08 42.18 -27.62
N LEU A 215 -20.44 43.43 -27.30
CA LEU A 215 -20.78 43.87 -25.94
C LEU A 215 -22.29 43.81 -25.70
N ALA A 216 -22.72 43.24 -24.58
CA ALA A 216 -24.07 43.41 -24.04
C ALA A 216 -24.25 44.80 -23.41
N ASP A 217 -25.50 45.18 -23.14
CA ASP A 217 -25.88 46.45 -22.53
C ASP A 217 -25.23 46.70 -21.15
N ASP A 218 -24.72 45.66 -20.49
CA ASP A 218 -24.01 45.71 -19.20
C ASP A 218 -22.48 45.65 -19.31
N GLY A 219 -21.92 45.69 -20.54
CA GLY A 219 -20.47 45.62 -20.78
C GLY A 219 -19.89 44.21 -20.84
N THR A 220 -20.71 43.16 -20.71
CA THR A 220 -20.24 41.77 -20.85
C THR A 220 -20.06 41.38 -22.33
N VAL A 221 -18.96 40.69 -22.66
CA VAL A 221 -18.78 40.16 -24.02
C VAL A 221 -19.71 38.95 -24.19
N THR A 222 -20.76 39.11 -25.00
CA THR A 222 -21.77 38.07 -25.20
C THR A 222 -21.50 37.35 -26.51
N VAL A 223 -21.01 36.11 -26.42
CA VAL A 223 -21.06 35.16 -27.54
C VAL A 223 -21.95 33.98 -27.12
N ALA A 224 -22.64 33.37 -28.07
CA ALA A 224 -23.81 32.50 -27.89
C ALA A 224 -23.77 31.52 -26.70
N VAL A 225 -24.96 31.30 -26.12
CA VAL A 225 -25.32 30.45 -24.96
C VAL A 225 -24.30 29.34 -24.62
N GLY A 226 -23.50 29.58 -23.57
CA GLY A 226 -22.65 28.57 -22.92
C GLY A 226 -21.36 29.14 -22.31
N ASP A 227 -20.66 30.01 -23.04
CA ASP A 227 -19.27 30.36 -22.72
C ASP A 227 -19.05 31.88 -22.65
N THR A 228 -18.93 32.43 -21.43
CA THR A 228 -18.42 33.81 -21.23
C THR A 228 -16.90 33.75 -21.20
N VAL A 229 -16.20 34.37 -22.16
CA VAL A 229 -14.73 34.31 -22.23
C VAL A 229 -14.07 35.22 -21.18
N LEU A 230 -14.64 36.40 -20.92
CA LEU A 230 -14.07 37.39 -19.99
C LEU A 230 -15.20 38.18 -19.28
N ARG A 231 -15.04 38.44 -17.98
CA ARG A 231 -15.83 39.41 -17.21
C ARG A 231 -14.92 40.48 -16.63
N GLU A 232 -15.45 41.69 -16.45
CA GLU A 232 -14.81 42.72 -15.63
C GLU A 232 -14.51 42.14 -14.24
N GLY A 233 -13.27 42.28 -13.76
CA GLY A 233 -12.80 41.68 -12.51
C GLY A 233 -12.35 40.21 -12.58
N GLN A 234 -12.42 39.55 -13.74
CA GLN A 234 -11.92 38.17 -13.93
C GLN A 234 -10.41 38.16 -14.25
N GLY A 235 -9.68 37.12 -13.82
CA GLY A 235 -8.29 36.90 -14.23
C GLY A 235 -8.15 36.69 -15.74
N LEU A 236 -7.00 37.08 -16.31
CA LEU A 236 -6.73 36.95 -17.75
C LEU A 236 -6.57 35.47 -18.18
N PRO A 237 -7.05 35.10 -19.38
CA PRO A 237 -6.98 33.73 -19.87
C PRO A 237 -5.54 33.29 -20.11
N GLY A 238 -5.22 32.08 -19.66
CA GLY A 238 -3.87 31.52 -19.71
C GLY A 238 -3.59 30.57 -20.86
N THR A 239 -4.61 30.11 -21.59
CA THR A 239 -4.47 29.09 -22.64
C THR A 239 -4.35 29.69 -24.05
N LEU A 240 -3.65 28.98 -24.96
CA LEU A 240 -3.60 29.37 -26.37
C LEU A 240 -4.97 29.43 -27.00
N SER A 241 -5.84 28.49 -26.64
CA SER A 241 -7.20 28.38 -27.14
C SER A 241 -8.01 29.61 -26.77
N ASP A 242 -7.87 30.10 -25.54
CA ASP A 242 -8.55 31.29 -25.08
C ASP A 242 -7.95 32.57 -25.67
N ILE A 243 -6.62 32.67 -25.79
CA ILE A 243 -5.96 33.81 -26.45
C ILE A 243 -6.30 33.85 -27.95
N ARG A 244 -6.28 32.70 -28.64
CA ARG A 244 -6.68 32.54 -30.04
C ARG A 244 -8.15 32.88 -30.23
N ARG A 245 -9.03 32.51 -29.30
CA ARG A 245 -10.43 32.96 -29.29
C ARG A 245 -10.54 34.48 -29.18
N LEU A 246 -9.70 35.15 -28.36
CA LEU A 246 -9.64 36.61 -28.34
C LEU A 246 -9.17 37.17 -29.70
N ASN A 247 -8.17 36.57 -30.34
CA ASN A 247 -7.71 36.96 -31.68
C ASN A 247 -8.82 36.77 -32.75
N ASP A 248 -9.55 35.66 -32.70
CA ASP A 248 -10.65 35.33 -33.62
C ASP A 248 -11.83 36.28 -33.45
N LEU A 249 -12.06 36.77 -32.23
CA LEU A 249 -13.03 37.83 -31.91
C LEU A 249 -12.52 39.24 -32.25
N GLY A 250 -11.30 39.37 -32.79
CA GLY A 250 -10.72 40.65 -33.18
C GLY A 250 -10.23 41.51 -32.01
N ILE A 251 -10.07 40.93 -30.82
CA ILE A 251 -9.59 41.62 -29.62
C ILE A 251 -8.06 41.63 -29.65
N ALA A 252 -7.48 42.76 -30.06
CA ALA A 252 -6.04 42.94 -30.15
C ALA A 252 -5.41 43.50 -28.87
N PHE A 253 -6.23 44.06 -27.97
CA PHE A 253 -5.79 44.68 -26.73
C PHE A 253 -6.79 44.42 -25.61
N VAL A 254 -6.30 44.25 -24.38
CA VAL A 254 -7.11 44.19 -23.15
C VAL A 254 -6.69 45.33 -22.22
N GLU A 255 -7.65 45.99 -21.58
CA GLU A 255 -7.35 47.02 -20.59
C GLU A 255 -7.14 46.33 -19.23
N VAL A 256 -5.89 46.37 -18.76
CA VAL A 256 -5.52 45.85 -17.45
C VAL A 256 -5.61 47.00 -16.46
N GLU A 257 -6.31 46.76 -15.36
CA GLU A 257 -6.37 47.72 -14.26
C GLU A 257 -4.94 47.93 -13.77
N GLY A 258 -4.45 49.18 -13.77
CA GLY A 258 -3.13 49.44 -13.23
C GLY A 258 -3.15 49.22 -11.74
N VAL A 259 -2.58 48.12 -11.26
CA VAL A 259 -2.36 47.95 -9.83
C VAL A 259 -1.32 48.98 -9.36
N ASP A 260 -1.54 49.51 -8.16
CA ASP A 260 -0.56 50.28 -7.42
C ASP A 260 0.80 49.56 -7.42
N ASP A 261 1.92 50.29 -7.46
CA ASP A 261 3.25 49.69 -7.34
C ASP A 261 3.34 48.93 -6.00
N LEU A 262 3.09 47.62 -6.05
CA LEU A 262 2.91 46.73 -4.89
C LEU A 262 4.18 46.56 -4.08
N GLY A 263 5.34 47.01 -4.57
CA GLY A 263 6.57 46.92 -3.81
C GLY A 263 7.84 46.91 -4.65
N ASP A 264 8.95 46.94 -3.93
CA ASP A 264 10.29 46.94 -4.48
C ASP A 264 11.08 45.74 -3.99
N GLY A 265 12.00 45.26 -4.82
CA GLY A 265 13.10 44.44 -4.33
C GLY A 265 14.06 45.32 -3.52
N PRO A 266 14.61 44.81 -2.41
CA PRO A 266 15.60 45.53 -1.63
C PRO A 266 16.91 45.70 -2.41
N LYS A 267 17.62 46.79 -2.12
CA LYS A 267 18.92 47.11 -2.75
C LYS A 267 19.96 45.99 -2.71
N LEU A 268 20.18 45.34 -1.55
CA LEU A 268 21.07 44.17 -1.43
C LEU A 268 20.51 43.12 -0.48
N PHE A 269 20.56 41.86 -0.92
CA PHE A 269 20.16 40.71 -0.13
C PHE A 269 21.07 39.50 -0.38
N ALA A 270 21.11 38.57 0.57
CA ALA A 270 21.82 37.30 0.47
C ALA A 270 20.83 36.14 0.59
N VAL A 271 21.12 35.07 -0.12
CA VAL A 271 20.45 33.79 -0.01
C VAL A 271 21.41 32.79 0.62
N GLU A 272 20.98 32.22 1.73
CA GLU A 272 21.74 31.26 2.52
C GLU A 272 20.91 29.98 2.67
N VAL A 273 21.54 28.81 2.64
CA VAL A 273 20.84 27.54 2.82
C VAL A 273 21.53 26.68 3.87
N SER A 274 20.80 25.73 4.43
CA SER A 274 21.32 24.76 5.39
C SER A 274 20.77 23.38 5.10
N MET A 275 21.63 22.37 5.11
CA MET A 275 21.25 20.95 5.16
C MET A 275 20.62 20.52 6.51
N GLY A 276 20.57 21.43 7.49
CA GLY A 276 20.22 21.11 8.88
C GLY A 276 21.43 20.73 9.75
N LYS A 277 22.65 20.88 9.22
CA LYS A 277 23.89 20.70 10.00
C LYS A 277 23.98 21.74 11.12
N GLN A 278 24.50 21.32 12.28
CA GLN A 278 24.73 22.20 13.42
C GLN A 278 25.91 23.17 13.16
N ALA A 279 25.78 24.43 13.59
CA ALA A 279 26.85 25.43 13.49
C ALA A 279 27.85 25.31 14.64
N GLY A 280 29.16 25.34 14.35
CA GLY A 280 30.18 25.28 15.40
C GLY A 280 30.39 23.87 15.96
N ASP A 281 30.56 23.75 17.28
CA ASP A 281 30.77 22.46 17.94
C ASP A 281 29.46 21.77 18.36
N THR A 282 29.57 20.58 18.95
CA THR A 282 28.43 19.78 19.44
C THR A 282 27.69 20.41 20.63
N SER A 283 28.00 21.64 21.07
CA SER A 283 27.25 22.38 22.12
C SER A 283 26.31 23.46 21.58
N SER A 284 26.51 23.89 20.33
CA SER A 284 25.70 24.92 19.68
C SER A 284 24.23 24.52 19.49
N LYS A 285 23.32 25.48 19.53
CA LYS A 285 21.89 25.27 19.24
C LYS A 285 21.46 25.93 17.92
N ASN A 286 22.43 26.37 17.12
CA ASN A 286 22.19 27.06 15.86
C ASN A 286 22.49 26.14 14.68
N TYR A 287 21.75 26.31 13.59
CA TYR A 287 22.05 25.68 12.31
C TYR A 287 23.16 26.44 11.57
N ARG A 288 23.97 25.70 10.82
CA ARG A 288 24.97 26.24 9.89
C ARG A 288 24.28 26.63 8.59
N PHE A 289 24.45 27.86 8.17
CA PHE A 289 24.01 28.36 6.88
C PHE A 289 25.22 28.67 6.00
N ASP A 290 25.17 28.26 4.75
CA ASP A 290 26.17 28.57 3.73
C ASP A 290 25.56 29.57 2.73
N VAL A 291 26.30 30.63 2.40
CA VAL A 291 25.85 31.69 1.49
C VAL A 291 25.97 31.19 0.05
N ILE A 292 24.84 31.02 -0.64
CA ILE A 292 24.80 30.55 -2.03
C ILE A 292 24.95 31.70 -3.02
N GLY A 293 24.38 32.86 -2.69
CA GLY A 293 24.43 34.01 -3.58
C GLY A 293 24.03 35.32 -2.94
N ARG A 294 24.34 36.42 -3.63
CA ARG A 294 23.91 37.77 -3.28
C ARG A 294 23.23 38.41 -4.47
N GLY A 295 22.08 39.02 -4.24
CA GLY A 295 21.31 39.75 -5.25
C GLY A 295 21.34 41.25 -4.98
N SER A 296 21.16 42.03 -6.06
CA SER A 296 20.91 43.46 -5.98
C SER A 296 19.73 43.79 -6.88
N ALA A 297 18.61 44.21 -6.28
CA ALA A 297 17.47 44.69 -7.05
C ALA A 297 17.76 46.13 -7.49
N SER A 298 18.27 46.29 -8.71
CA SER A 298 18.39 47.60 -9.35
C SER A 298 17.53 47.64 -10.61
N GLY A 299 16.72 48.68 -10.78
CA GLY A 299 15.81 48.83 -11.90
C GLY A 299 14.55 47.94 -11.81
N VAL A 300 14.20 47.28 -12.92
CA VAL A 300 12.93 46.55 -13.11
C VAL A 300 13.03 45.04 -12.84
N GLN A 301 14.21 44.51 -12.47
CA GLN A 301 14.35 43.08 -12.19
C GLN A 301 13.54 42.70 -10.95
N ARG A 302 12.61 41.75 -11.10
CA ARG A 302 11.74 41.24 -10.03
C ARG A 302 11.93 39.77 -9.68
N ARG A 303 12.74 39.05 -10.46
CA ARG A 303 13.01 37.62 -10.25
C ARG A 303 14.51 37.35 -10.24
N PHE A 304 14.94 36.61 -9.22
CA PHE A 304 16.33 36.19 -9.03
C PHE A 304 16.37 34.68 -8.87
N VAL A 305 17.25 34.02 -9.61
CA VAL A 305 17.45 32.57 -9.56
C VAL A 305 18.87 32.31 -9.10
N PHE A 306 19.01 31.50 -8.05
CA PHE A 306 20.27 31.10 -7.47
C PHE A 306 20.44 29.59 -7.67
N PRO A 307 21.26 29.14 -8.64
CA PRO A 307 21.56 27.73 -8.80
C PRO A 307 22.35 27.22 -7.59
N LEU A 308 22.12 25.96 -7.23
CA LEU A 308 22.79 25.29 -6.13
C LEU A 308 23.89 24.36 -6.65
N GLU A 309 25.00 24.36 -5.94
CA GLU A 309 26.10 23.39 -6.09
C GLU A 309 26.14 22.50 -4.83
N PRO A 310 26.68 21.27 -4.93
CA PRO A 310 26.82 20.39 -3.78
C PRO A 310 27.56 21.05 -2.62
N LEU A 311 26.95 21.03 -1.41
CA LEU A 311 27.56 21.57 -0.19
C LEU A 311 28.50 20.58 0.51
N ASP A 312 28.72 19.42 -0.09
CA ASP A 312 29.64 18.40 0.38
C ASP A 312 30.35 17.71 -0.80
N THR A 313 31.31 16.83 -0.53
CA THR A 313 32.14 16.20 -1.58
C THR A 313 31.30 15.35 -2.54
N ALA A 314 31.34 15.67 -3.83
CA ALA A 314 30.50 15.09 -4.89
C ALA A 314 31.25 14.90 -6.22
N ASP A 315 32.58 14.72 -6.17
CA ASP A 315 33.45 14.51 -7.34
C ASP A 315 34.02 13.09 -7.30
N ALA A 316 33.34 12.14 -7.95
CA ALA A 316 33.72 10.73 -8.01
C ALA A 316 34.84 10.48 -9.02
N ASN A 317 34.86 11.24 -10.11
CA ASN A 317 35.79 11.04 -11.21
C ASN A 317 37.16 11.76 -11.01
N LEU A 318 37.26 12.61 -9.97
CA LEU A 318 38.43 13.40 -9.57
C LEU A 318 38.88 14.44 -10.61
N ASP A 319 37.94 14.99 -11.38
CA ASP A 319 38.21 16.04 -12.38
C ASP A 319 38.24 17.46 -11.78
N GLY A 320 37.88 17.60 -10.51
CA GLY A 320 37.85 18.88 -9.79
C GLY A 320 36.52 19.63 -9.92
N THR A 321 35.51 19.05 -10.55
CA THR A 321 34.14 19.56 -10.63
C THR A 321 33.14 18.57 -10.04
N PRO A 322 32.05 19.04 -9.39
CA PRO A 322 31.03 18.12 -8.90
C PRO A 322 30.31 17.39 -10.05
N ASP A 323 30.01 16.10 -9.87
CA ASP A 323 29.38 15.26 -10.90
C ASP A 323 27.94 15.67 -11.23
N PHE A 324 27.28 16.43 -10.34
CA PHE A 324 25.90 16.87 -10.52
C PHE A 324 25.62 18.23 -9.85
N PRO A 325 24.62 19.00 -10.35
CA PRO A 325 24.16 20.22 -9.70
C PRO A 325 23.17 19.93 -8.57
N GLY A 326 23.06 20.86 -7.63
CA GLY A 326 22.12 20.78 -6.52
C GLY A 326 22.71 20.24 -5.22
N THR A 327 21.93 20.35 -4.15
CA THR A 327 22.33 19.92 -2.80
C THR A 327 21.10 19.59 -1.94
N PHE A 328 21.34 18.90 -0.83
CA PHE A 328 20.32 18.77 0.22
C PHE A 328 20.06 20.13 0.89
N VAL A 329 18.79 20.46 1.10
CA VAL A 329 18.32 21.72 1.71
C VAL A 329 17.21 21.40 2.71
N HIS A 330 17.32 21.93 3.91
CA HIS A 330 16.28 21.89 4.95
C HIS A 330 15.78 23.29 5.27
N PHE A 331 16.71 24.24 5.40
CA PHE A 331 16.40 25.63 5.68
C PHE A 331 16.93 26.54 4.58
N VAL A 332 16.15 27.56 4.24
CA VAL A 332 16.57 28.66 3.37
C VAL A 332 16.39 29.96 4.15
N ARG A 333 17.34 30.88 4.01
CA ARG A 333 17.32 32.16 4.70
C ARG A 333 17.63 33.27 3.72
N ILE A 334 16.76 34.26 3.71
CA ILE A 334 16.91 35.50 2.94
C ILE A 334 17.24 36.61 3.93
N THR A 335 18.43 37.18 3.81
CA THR A 335 18.91 38.26 4.68
C THR A 335 19.07 39.53 3.86
N ILE A 336 18.30 40.56 4.18
CA ILE A 336 18.41 41.89 3.55
C ILE A 336 19.39 42.71 4.37
N PHE A 337 20.41 43.27 3.73
CA PHE A 337 21.48 44.01 4.42
C PHE A 337 21.81 45.36 3.78
N ASP A 338 21.07 45.78 2.75
CA ASP A 338 21.03 47.18 2.30
C ASP A 338 19.66 47.52 1.71
N SER A 339 19.21 48.77 1.90
CA SER A 339 17.95 49.34 1.42
C SER A 339 18.15 50.84 1.21
N ASP A 340 17.50 51.41 0.19
CA ASP A 340 17.51 52.85 -0.05
C ASP A 340 16.51 53.62 0.85
N PHE A 341 15.68 52.93 1.65
CA PHE A 341 14.73 53.51 2.61
C PHE A 341 13.93 54.68 2.01
N ASP A 342 13.98 55.87 2.63
CA ASP A 342 13.31 57.08 2.17
C ASP A 342 14.02 57.78 0.99
N ALA A 343 15.12 57.23 0.47
CA ALA A 343 16.00 57.89 -0.50
C ALA A 343 16.17 57.13 -1.83
N LYS A 344 15.21 56.28 -2.20
CA LYS A 344 15.23 55.42 -3.41
C LYS A 344 15.59 56.15 -4.69
N GLN A 345 14.85 57.21 -5.00
CA GLN A 345 15.06 57.99 -6.22
C GLN A 345 14.80 59.48 -5.99
N LEU A 346 15.58 60.33 -6.65
CA LEU A 346 15.35 61.79 -6.65
C LEU A 346 14.21 62.12 -7.61
N LEU A 347 13.12 62.69 -7.08
CA LEU A 347 11.94 63.09 -7.86
C LEU A 347 12.13 64.46 -8.51
N GLY A 348 12.90 65.35 -7.86
CA GLY A 348 13.19 66.69 -8.36
C GLY A 348 13.60 67.66 -7.26
N GLU A 349 13.84 68.91 -7.66
CA GLU A 349 14.21 70.01 -6.75
C GLU A 349 13.16 71.14 -6.81
N GLY A 350 12.94 71.82 -5.68
CA GLY A 350 12.03 72.96 -5.58
C GLY A 350 10.58 72.60 -5.91
N GLU A 351 9.86 73.51 -6.56
CA GLU A 351 8.42 73.38 -6.84
C GLU A 351 8.10 72.17 -7.73
N ALA A 352 8.93 71.88 -8.74
CA ALA A 352 8.76 70.71 -9.60
C ALA A 352 8.91 69.39 -8.83
N GLY A 353 9.86 69.32 -7.90
CA GLY A 353 10.02 68.17 -7.00
C GLY A 353 8.85 68.02 -6.01
N ALA A 354 8.34 69.13 -5.48
CA ALA A 354 7.20 69.13 -4.57
C ALA A 354 5.93 68.59 -5.24
N VAL A 355 5.64 69.01 -6.47
CA VAL A 355 4.49 68.50 -7.25
C VAL A 355 4.63 67.00 -7.51
N ALA A 356 5.82 66.53 -7.90
CA ALA A 356 6.08 65.11 -8.13
C ALA A 356 5.95 64.27 -6.84
N TYR A 357 6.37 64.82 -5.70
CA TYR A 357 6.29 64.16 -4.40
C TYR A 357 4.84 64.05 -3.88
N GLU A 358 4.05 65.11 -4.01
CA GLU A 358 2.63 65.11 -3.60
C GLU A 358 1.75 64.26 -4.52
N ALA A 359 2.20 63.96 -5.74
CA ALA A 359 1.52 63.04 -6.65
C ALA A 359 1.68 61.56 -6.25
N LEU A 360 2.67 61.22 -5.41
CA LEU A 360 2.86 59.84 -4.95
C LEU A 360 1.88 59.48 -3.83
N PRO A 361 1.47 58.19 -3.72
CA PRO A 361 0.80 57.65 -2.54
C PRO A 361 1.59 57.93 -1.27
N GLU A 362 0.92 58.08 -0.13
CA GLU A 362 1.56 58.46 1.14
C GLU A 362 2.69 57.50 1.53
N GLU A 363 2.53 56.20 1.27
CA GLU A 363 3.55 55.18 1.52
C GLU A 363 4.80 55.29 0.63
N ARG A 364 4.71 55.93 -0.55
CA ARG A 364 5.83 56.12 -1.49
C ARG A 364 6.55 57.47 -1.31
N ARG A 365 6.10 58.31 -0.39
CA ARG A 365 6.68 59.61 -0.08
C ARG A 365 7.88 59.47 0.86
N GLY A 366 9.08 59.76 0.36
CA GLY A 366 10.35 59.58 1.07
C GLY A 366 10.91 60.86 1.70
N LEU A 367 12.23 61.03 1.64
CA LEU A 367 12.96 62.05 2.37
C LEU A 367 12.82 63.42 1.70
N ARG A 368 12.56 64.45 2.50
CA ARG A 368 12.71 65.86 2.10
C ARG A 368 14.06 66.39 2.59
N VAL A 369 14.93 66.77 1.67
CA VAL A 369 16.27 67.29 1.99
C VAL A 369 16.29 68.80 1.81
N PHE A 370 16.29 69.51 2.94
CA PHE A 370 16.41 70.96 3.00
C PHE A 370 17.88 71.39 2.84
N GLN A 371 18.15 72.42 2.04
CA GLN A 371 19.50 72.87 1.72
C GLN A 371 19.68 74.36 2.03
N ARG A 372 20.87 74.75 2.48
CA ARG A 372 21.27 76.15 2.65
C ARG A 372 22.22 76.57 1.53
N LEU A 373 22.04 77.76 0.98
CA LEU A 373 23.01 78.44 0.13
C LEU A 373 24.07 79.16 0.98
N THR A 374 25.33 78.89 0.70
CA THR A 374 26.46 79.60 1.32
C THR A 374 26.81 80.87 0.54
N ALA A 375 27.48 81.83 1.17
CA ALA A 375 27.93 83.08 0.53
C ALA A 375 28.83 82.88 -0.72
N GLY A 376 29.40 81.67 -0.90
CA GLY A 376 30.19 81.29 -2.08
C GLY A 376 29.39 80.57 -3.19
N GLY A 377 28.07 80.46 -3.08
CA GLY A 377 27.21 79.79 -4.06
C GLY A 377 27.15 78.25 -3.94
N PHE A 378 27.76 77.67 -2.90
CA PHE A 378 27.66 76.23 -2.63
C PHE A 378 26.40 75.90 -1.83
N VAL A 379 25.75 74.79 -2.15
CA VAL A 379 24.63 74.22 -1.39
C VAL A 379 25.12 73.22 -0.36
N LYS A 380 24.57 73.30 0.86
CA LYS A 380 24.87 72.37 1.96
C LYS A 380 23.57 71.85 2.57
N ARG A 381 23.47 70.53 2.80
CA ARG A 381 22.34 69.90 3.49
C ARG A 381 22.19 70.47 4.90
N ILE A 382 20.96 70.77 5.29
CA ILE A 382 20.59 71.12 6.67
C ILE A 382 20.26 69.82 7.40
N SER A 383 20.96 69.59 8.50
CA SER A 383 20.64 68.52 9.44
C SER A 383 19.71 69.06 10.54
N PRO A 384 18.88 68.20 11.16
CA PRO A 384 18.17 68.55 12.38
C PRO A 384 19.14 69.06 13.45
N ILE A 385 18.69 70.00 14.28
CA ILE A 385 19.45 70.45 15.45
C ILE A 385 19.02 69.56 16.61
N ILE A 386 19.97 68.83 17.17
CA ILE A 386 19.81 67.89 18.26
C ILE A 386 20.51 68.42 19.51
N ASP A 387 19.97 68.12 20.68
CA ASP A 387 20.62 68.44 21.96
C ASP A 387 21.69 67.40 22.35
N ASP A 388 22.32 67.62 23.51
CA ASP A 388 23.36 66.72 24.04
C ASP A 388 22.84 65.32 24.43
N ALA A 389 21.52 65.16 24.56
CA ALA A 389 20.85 63.88 24.80
C ALA A 389 20.46 63.16 23.49
N GLY A 390 20.58 63.83 22.34
CA GLY A 390 20.20 63.32 21.04
C GLY A 390 18.74 63.61 20.65
N ASP A 391 18.01 64.38 21.46
CA ASP A 391 16.63 64.75 21.18
C ASP A 391 16.58 65.92 20.17
N THR A 392 15.64 65.85 19.23
CA THR A 392 15.52 66.86 18.16
C THR A 392 14.92 68.16 18.71
N LEU A 393 15.73 69.23 18.77
CA LEU A 393 15.31 70.58 19.17
C LEU A 393 14.63 71.33 18.03
N LEU A 394 15.17 71.23 16.81
CA LEU A 394 14.57 71.77 15.59
C LEU A 394 14.71 70.74 14.48
N THR A 395 13.61 70.45 13.77
CA THR A 395 13.67 69.62 12.56
C THR A 395 14.46 70.34 11.46
N ALA A 396 14.92 69.62 10.44
CA ALA A 396 15.60 70.24 9.31
C ALA A 396 14.73 71.28 8.58
N GLU A 397 13.40 71.08 8.57
CA GLU A 397 12.39 72.00 8.04
C GLU A 397 12.31 73.27 8.89
N GLN A 398 12.14 73.14 10.21
CA GLN A 398 12.10 74.29 11.11
C GLN A 398 13.40 75.08 11.09
N ALA A 399 14.56 74.39 11.02
CA ALA A 399 15.85 75.05 10.88
C ALA A 399 15.98 75.79 9.53
N TYR A 400 15.44 75.23 8.44
CA TYR A 400 15.39 75.88 7.13
C TYR A 400 14.51 77.14 7.16
N ASP A 401 13.37 77.10 7.85
CA ASP A 401 12.44 78.22 7.97
C ASP A 401 13.02 79.40 8.77
N THR A 402 14.02 79.16 9.62
CA THR A 402 14.73 80.22 10.36
C THR A 402 15.79 80.96 9.56
N LEU A 403 16.17 80.44 8.37
CA LEU A 403 17.15 81.07 7.50
C LEU A 403 16.55 82.28 6.76
N ALA A 404 17.40 83.26 6.42
CA ALA A 404 16.98 84.32 5.51
C ALA A 404 16.69 83.73 4.12
N GLU A 405 15.72 84.30 3.38
CA GLU A 405 15.28 83.82 2.06
C GLU A 405 16.45 83.75 1.04
N SER A 406 17.46 84.62 1.17
CA SER A 406 18.68 84.59 0.34
C SER A 406 19.67 83.47 0.69
N GLU A 407 19.49 82.80 1.82
CA GLU A 407 20.28 81.66 2.29
C GLU A 407 19.54 80.33 2.13
N GLN A 408 18.25 80.35 1.76
CA GLN A 408 17.46 79.15 1.51
C GLN A 408 17.82 78.56 0.13
N GLY A 409 18.35 77.34 0.13
CA GLY A 409 18.62 76.57 -1.09
C GLY A 409 17.41 75.73 -1.53
N PRO A 410 17.49 75.07 -2.69
CA PRO A 410 16.39 74.22 -3.19
C PRO A 410 16.17 73.00 -2.28
N ILE A 411 14.90 72.66 -2.06
CA ILE A 411 14.52 71.43 -1.36
C ILE A 411 14.56 70.28 -2.36
N ARG A 412 15.19 69.16 -2.01
CA ARG A 412 15.15 67.92 -2.82
C ARG A 412 14.12 66.96 -2.26
N TYR A 413 13.34 66.35 -3.15
CA TYR A 413 12.30 65.39 -2.81
C TYR A 413 12.68 64.00 -3.30
N PHE A 414 12.57 63.00 -2.43
CA PHE A 414 12.89 61.61 -2.74
C PHE A 414 11.66 60.71 -2.61
N GLY A 415 11.61 59.64 -3.42
CA GLY A 415 10.67 58.54 -3.24
C GLY A 415 11.14 57.55 -2.18
N ARG A 416 10.20 56.91 -1.48
CA ARG A 416 10.45 55.81 -0.53
C ARG A 416 10.49 54.47 -1.27
N GLU A 417 11.39 53.59 -0.85
CA GLU A 417 11.43 52.17 -1.20
C GLU A 417 10.46 51.37 -0.32
N LEU A 418 9.70 50.46 -0.93
CA LEU A 418 8.83 49.52 -0.22
C LEU A 418 9.40 48.10 -0.37
N PRO A 419 10.46 47.73 0.38
CA PRO A 419 11.15 46.45 0.23
C PRO A 419 10.22 45.30 0.64
N ARG A 420 9.83 44.48 -0.34
CA ARG A 420 8.81 43.45 -0.22
C ARG A 420 9.26 42.18 -0.94
N ILE A 421 9.02 41.01 -0.33
CA ILE A 421 9.28 39.69 -0.93
C ILE A 421 7.94 39.03 -1.19
N SER A 422 7.63 38.76 -2.47
CA SER A 422 6.40 38.07 -2.84
C SER A 422 6.56 36.56 -2.71
N GLU A 423 7.63 36.00 -3.25
CA GLU A 423 7.80 34.54 -3.26
C GLU A 423 9.25 34.14 -3.01
N ILE A 424 9.41 33.09 -2.20
CA ILE A 424 10.64 32.34 -2.04
C ILE A 424 10.31 30.91 -2.46
N GLU A 425 11.00 30.41 -3.46
CA GLU A 425 10.75 29.08 -4.02
C GLU A 425 12.01 28.24 -3.93
N VAL A 426 11.83 26.96 -3.65
CA VAL A 426 12.91 25.97 -3.59
C VAL A 426 12.58 24.89 -4.59
N TRP A 427 13.31 24.87 -5.71
CA TRP A 427 13.04 23.98 -6.83
C TRP A 427 14.02 22.82 -6.86
N GLY A 428 13.48 21.66 -7.19
CA GLY A 428 14.25 20.45 -7.43
C GLY A 428 13.39 19.38 -8.11
N PRO A 429 13.84 18.12 -8.10
CA PRO A 429 13.08 16.99 -8.61
C PRO A 429 11.72 16.84 -7.94
N GLY A 430 10.93 15.84 -8.35
CA GLY A 430 9.63 15.56 -7.77
C GLY A 430 9.61 15.29 -6.26
N PRO A 431 8.47 14.85 -5.71
CA PRO A 431 8.41 14.35 -4.35
C PRO A 431 9.39 13.18 -4.12
N ASN A 432 10.00 13.10 -2.95
CA ASN A 432 10.84 11.96 -2.57
C ASN A 432 9.96 10.73 -2.32
N LEU A 433 10.04 9.74 -3.21
CA LEU A 433 9.25 8.51 -3.16
C LEU A 433 9.66 7.53 -2.05
N ALA A 434 10.90 7.64 -1.58
CA ALA A 434 11.42 6.83 -0.47
C ALA A 434 11.06 7.41 0.91
N TYR A 435 10.53 8.63 0.98
CA TYR A 435 10.28 9.33 2.24
C TYR A 435 9.29 8.55 3.13
N ARG A 436 9.80 7.97 4.22
CA ARG A 436 9.06 7.14 5.19
C ARG A 436 8.13 6.16 4.47
N PRO A 437 8.62 5.00 3.98
CA PRO A 437 7.85 4.12 3.10
C PRO A 437 6.49 3.67 3.66
N ALA A 438 6.33 3.62 4.98
CA ALA A 438 5.04 3.40 5.64
C ALA A 438 3.94 4.40 5.24
N ARG A 439 4.31 5.64 4.85
CA ARG A 439 3.39 6.60 4.25
C ARG A 439 2.77 6.11 2.96
N HIS A 440 3.39 5.20 2.23
CA HIS A 440 2.84 4.62 1.00
C HIS A 440 2.40 3.15 1.20
N GLY A 441 2.22 2.69 2.46
CA GLY A 441 1.94 1.28 2.75
C GLY A 441 3.14 0.35 2.56
N GLY A 442 4.36 0.90 2.61
CA GLY A 442 5.62 0.17 2.55
C GLY A 442 6.28 -0.05 3.90
N ALA A 443 7.47 -0.63 3.91
CA ALA A 443 8.25 -0.90 5.11
C ALA A 443 9.74 -0.92 4.81
N GLY A 444 10.57 -0.97 5.86
CA GLY A 444 12.02 -1.11 5.72
C GLY A 444 12.57 -2.03 6.79
N TYR A 445 13.55 -2.83 6.42
CA TYR A 445 14.23 -3.77 7.32
C TYR A 445 15.72 -3.82 7.02
N GLU A 446 16.51 -4.19 8.02
CA GLU A 446 17.94 -4.39 7.87
C GLU A 446 18.38 -5.63 8.65
N ASP A 447 19.38 -6.32 8.13
CA ASP A 447 20.06 -7.40 8.84
C ASP A 447 21.57 -7.11 8.86
N GLY A 448 22.20 -7.22 10.04
CA GLY A 448 23.65 -7.06 10.24
C GLY A 448 24.19 -5.63 10.35
N GLY A 449 23.34 -4.62 10.44
CA GLY A 449 23.64 -3.21 10.77
C GLY A 449 23.52 -2.88 12.27
N ASN A 450 23.86 -1.65 12.64
CA ASN A 450 23.80 -1.13 14.03
C ASN A 450 22.79 0.03 14.17
N GLY A 451 21.73 0.07 13.37
CA GLY A 451 20.76 1.17 13.41
C GLY A 451 19.52 0.94 12.55
N THR A 452 18.55 1.84 12.63
CA THR A 452 17.27 1.67 11.93
C THR A 452 17.36 2.18 10.48
N PRO A 453 17.00 1.37 9.47
CA PRO A 453 17.09 1.76 8.05
C PRO A 453 16.19 2.95 7.73
N LEU A 454 15.06 3.07 8.45
CA LEU A 454 14.10 4.16 8.30
C LEU A 454 14.67 5.55 8.63
N GLN A 455 15.79 5.63 9.37
CA GLN A 455 16.48 6.90 9.63
C GLN A 455 17.17 7.46 8.39
N ALA A 456 17.48 6.63 7.38
CA ALA A 456 18.05 7.12 6.12
C ALA A 456 16.97 7.69 5.18
N VAL A 457 15.68 7.61 5.54
CA VAL A 457 14.56 8.02 4.68
C VAL A 457 13.51 8.84 5.45
N ASP A 458 13.88 9.40 6.61
CA ASP A 458 12.97 10.13 7.49
C ASP A 458 12.86 11.63 7.17
N GLY A 459 13.66 12.11 6.20
CA GLY A 459 13.80 13.50 5.77
C GLY A 459 14.59 14.37 6.74
N VAL A 460 15.53 13.79 7.49
CA VAL A 460 16.41 14.50 8.42
C VAL A 460 17.86 14.13 8.13
N TYR A 461 18.60 15.02 7.47
CA TYR A 461 19.99 14.76 7.04
C TYR A 461 20.98 14.38 8.16
N LEU A 462 20.63 14.55 9.44
CA LEU A 462 21.51 14.23 10.57
C LEU A 462 21.19 12.89 11.25
N THR A 463 20.02 12.30 11.02
CA THR A 463 19.75 10.92 11.40
C THR A 463 20.48 10.01 10.40
N ARG A 464 20.76 8.76 10.78
CA ARG A 464 21.54 7.87 9.93
C ARG A 464 21.30 6.40 10.22
N TRP A 465 21.31 5.60 9.16
CA TRP A 465 21.52 4.17 9.25
C TRP A 465 23.02 3.84 9.21
N TYR A 466 23.43 2.80 9.95
CA TYR A 466 24.81 2.33 10.02
C TYR A 466 24.93 1.00 9.28
N GLY A 467 25.64 1.01 8.15
CA GLY A 467 25.93 -0.19 7.37
C GLY A 467 27.38 -0.63 7.55
N ASN A 468 27.59 -1.85 8.06
CA ASN A 468 28.92 -2.48 8.10
C ASN A 468 29.43 -2.75 6.69
N ALA A 469 30.76 -2.84 6.52
CA ALA A 469 31.37 -3.13 5.23
C ALA A 469 31.02 -4.53 4.74
N TRP A 470 30.59 -4.62 3.48
CA TRP A 470 30.09 -5.82 2.82
C TRP A 470 31.00 -6.22 1.64
N ASP A 471 31.11 -7.53 1.35
CA ASP A 471 31.77 -8.08 0.16
C ASP A 471 31.05 -9.38 -0.25
N LEU A 472 30.82 -9.53 -1.56
CA LEU A 472 30.21 -10.70 -2.20
C LEU A 472 30.86 -12.03 -1.78
N LYS A 473 32.17 -12.06 -1.53
CA LYS A 473 32.91 -13.25 -1.09
C LYS A 473 32.41 -13.83 0.24
N TYR A 474 31.82 -13.01 1.10
CA TYR A 474 31.32 -13.41 2.43
C TYR A 474 29.79 -13.54 2.48
N SER A 475 29.09 -13.35 1.35
CA SER A 475 27.65 -13.64 1.24
C SER A 475 27.33 -15.14 1.28
N SER A 476 28.34 -15.99 1.48
CA SER A 476 28.21 -17.41 1.80
C SER A 476 29.08 -17.78 3.01
N GLY A 477 28.54 -17.60 4.22
CA GLY A 477 28.99 -18.23 5.45
C GLY A 477 30.37 -17.81 6.00
N TYR A 478 30.38 -16.95 7.02
CA TYR A 478 31.55 -16.74 7.87
C TYR A 478 31.28 -17.20 9.31
N ALA A 479 32.15 -18.09 9.80
CA ALA A 479 32.39 -18.43 11.20
C ALA A 479 31.18 -18.46 12.16
N GLY A 480 30.28 -19.41 11.96
CA GLY A 480 29.31 -19.82 13.00
C GLY A 480 27.95 -19.11 12.98
N HIS A 481 27.73 -18.19 12.04
CA HIS A 481 26.39 -17.72 11.68
C HIS A 481 25.96 -18.39 10.37
N ASP A 482 24.81 -19.06 10.38
CA ASP A 482 24.20 -19.72 9.21
C ASP A 482 23.44 -18.70 8.31
N GLN A 483 23.63 -17.39 8.54
CA GLN A 483 22.94 -16.32 7.82
C GLN A 483 23.65 -16.01 6.48
N LEU A 484 22.89 -16.14 5.40
CA LEU A 484 23.30 -15.93 4.00
C LEU A 484 23.35 -14.46 3.58
N VAL A 485 22.92 -13.52 4.43
CA VAL A 485 22.87 -12.09 4.09
C VAL A 485 23.14 -11.27 5.35
N CYS A 486 23.97 -10.22 5.24
CA CYS A 486 24.21 -9.28 6.33
C CYS A 486 24.55 -7.90 5.76
N CYS A 487 24.55 -6.88 6.62
CA CYS A 487 24.91 -5.50 6.32
C CYS A 487 24.08 -4.87 5.19
N THR A 488 22.81 -5.28 5.08
CA THR A 488 21.92 -4.91 3.96
C THR A 488 20.69 -4.18 4.48
N MET A 489 20.33 -3.09 3.81
CA MET A 489 19.04 -2.42 4.00
C MET A 489 18.12 -2.78 2.84
N TRP A 490 16.91 -3.23 3.16
CA TRP A 490 15.81 -3.41 2.22
C TRP A 490 14.71 -2.40 2.50
N LEU A 491 14.17 -1.84 1.44
CA LEU A 491 13.01 -0.96 1.47
C LEU A 491 11.95 -1.50 0.50
N ASP A 492 10.71 -1.60 0.98
CA ASP A 492 9.52 -1.68 0.14
C ASP A 492 8.91 -0.27 0.10
N LEU A 493 8.86 0.33 -1.08
CA LEU A 493 8.26 1.66 -1.30
C LEU A 493 6.73 1.65 -1.14
N GLY A 494 6.11 0.48 -0.96
CA GLY A 494 4.68 0.30 -0.71
C GLY A 494 3.83 0.21 -1.96
N ALA A 495 4.20 0.94 -3.01
CA ALA A 495 3.65 0.84 -4.36
C ALA A 495 4.79 0.71 -5.39
N THR A 496 4.44 0.32 -6.62
CA THR A 496 5.42 0.33 -7.72
C THR A 496 5.41 1.69 -8.38
N PHE A 497 6.55 2.39 -8.37
CA PHE A 497 6.71 3.72 -8.94
C PHE A 497 7.59 3.71 -10.18
N TRP A 498 7.42 4.72 -11.02
CA TRP A 498 8.37 5.06 -12.07
C TRP A 498 9.49 5.90 -11.48
N ILE A 499 10.72 5.39 -11.51
CA ILE A 499 11.90 6.01 -10.90
C ILE A 499 13.01 6.12 -11.95
N ASP A 500 13.67 7.26 -12.00
CA ASP A 500 14.81 7.54 -12.90
C ASP A 500 16.07 7.99 -12.15
N ARG A 501 15.97 8.17 -10.83
CA ARG A 501 17.02 8.81 -10.05
C ARG A 501 17.03 8.37 -8.59
N VAL A 502 18.23 8.14 -8.09
CA VAL A 502 18.51 7.91 -6.67
C VAL A 502 19.59 8.88 -6.21
N LEU A 503 19.36 9.49 -5.05
CA LEU A 503 20.27 10.44 -4.41
C LEU A 503 20.58 9.94 -3.01
N LEU A 504 21.88 9.90 -2.66
CA LEU A 504 22.32 9.53 -1.32
C LEU A 504 23.26 10.59 -0.75
N GLY A 505 23.06 10.87 0.54
CA GLY A 505 23.86 11.81 1.32
C GLY A 505 24.47 11.15 2.57
N MET A 506 25.62 11.70 2.97
CA MET A 506 26.43 11.20 4.09
C MET A 506 26.95 12.34 4.97
N VAL A 507 27.24 12.01 6.23
CA VAL A 507 27.91 12.91 7.17
C VAL A 507 29.02 12.18 7.94
N THR A 508 30.19 12.83 8.03
CA THR A 508 31.31 12.40 8.86
C THR A 508 31.29 13.11 10.21
N THR A 509 31.95 12.53 11.22
CA THR A 509 32.02 13.10 12.58
C THR A 509 32.75 14.44 12.64
N ARG A 510 33.61 14.74 11.64
CA ARG A 510 34.35 16.02 11.47
C ARG A 510 34.62 16.24 9.97
N GLU A 511 34.69 17.50 9.54
CA GLU A 511 34.94 17.87 8.12
C GLU A 511 36.22 17.29 7.52
N THR A 512 37.23 16.99 8.35
CA THR A 512 38.52 16.39 7.94
C THR A 512 38.61 14.89 8.22
N SER A 513 37.57 14.28 8.78
CA SER A 513 37.52 12.86 9.13
C SER A 513 36.96 12.04 7.98
N THR A 514 37.54 10.87 7.75
CA THR A 514 36.99 9.83 6.87
C THR A 514 36.17 8.80 7.64
N GLU A 515 36.00 9.00 8.95
CA GLU A 515 35.22 8.13 9.82
C GLU A 515 33.73 8.24 9.45
N GLY A 516 33.16 7.12 9.00
CA GLY A 516 31.77 7.02 8.56
C GLY A 516 31.55 7.15 7.04
N SER A 517 32.57 7.43 6.24
CA SER A 517 32.45 7.31 4.77
C SER A 517 32.35 5.84 4.36
N ILE A 518 31.48 5.53 3.40
CA ILE A 518 31.34 4.19 2.85
C ILE A 518 32.47 3.94 1.85
N PHE A 519 32.81 2.67 1.66
CA PHE A 519 33.91 2.25 0.79
C PHE A 519 33.52 2.14 -0.67
N GLY A 520 32.23 1.95 -0.95
CA GLY A 520 31.68 1.72 -2.27
C GLY A 520 30.15 1.70 -2.20
N TRP A 521 29.52 2.03 -3.32
CA TRP A 521 28.06 2.08 -3.45
C TRP A 521 27.57 0.80 -4.13
N HIS A 522 26.62 0.10 -3.51
CA HIS A 522 25.93 -1.04 -4.12
C HIS A 522 24.43 -0.86 -3.96
N LEU A 523 23.78 -0.55 -5.08
CA LEU A 523 22.37 -0.19 -5.19
C LEU A 523 21.66 -1.20 -6.09
N GLN A 524 20.61 -1.83 -5.59
CA GLN A 524 19.78 -2.70 -6.42
C GLN A 524 18.31 -2.31 -6.31
N GLY A 525 17.59 -2.50 -7.41
CA GLY A 525 16.15 -2.25 -7.50
C GLY A 525 15.40 -3.45 -8.05
N SER A 526 14.17 -3.63 -7.62
CA SER A 526 13.23 -4.61 -8.17
C SER A 526 11.85 -4.00 -8.31
N ASP A 527 11.12 -4.38 -9.36
CA ASP A 527 9.71 -4.06 -9.56
C ASP A 527 8.77 -4.95 -8.72
N GLY A 528 9.32 -5.96 -8.03
CA GLY A 528 8.55 -6.95 -7.28
C GLY A 528 8.38 -8.28 -8.00
N THR A 529 9.01 -8.48 -9.17
CA THR A 529 9.01 -9.76 -9.87
C THR A 529 9.58 -10.87 -8.99
N VAL A 530 8.72 -11.83 -8.63
CA VAL A 530 9.04 -12.93 -7.72
C VAL A 530 9.68 -14.09 -8.48
N LEU A 531 10.89 -14.48 -8.09
CA LEU A 531 11.63 -15.64 -8.59
C LEU A 531 11.42 -16.90 -7.74
N ARG A 532 11.13 -16.73 -6.45
CA ARG A 532 10.86 -17.83 -5.50
C ARG A 532 9.71 -17.42 -4.60
N ALA A 533 8.85 -18.37 -4.23
CA ALA A 533 7.73 -18.10 -3.33
C ALA A 533 8.21 -17.39 -2.05
N LEU A 534 7.58 -16.25 -1.76
CA LEU A 534 7.81 -15.41 -0.59
C LEU A 534 6.65 -15.61 0.40
N ASP A 535 6.97 -15.74 1.69
CA ASP A 535 5.97 -15.68 2.76
C ASP A 535 6.38 -14.61 3.76
N LEU A 536 5.98 -13.36 3.48
CA LEU A 536 6.32 -12.20 4.30
C LEU A 536 5.12 -11.86 5.20
N GLN A 537 5.22 -12.20 6.49
CA GLN A 537 4.24 -11.78 7.48
C GLN A 537 4.55 -10.35 7.91
N THR A 538 5.83 -10.11 8.26
CA THR A 538 6.33 -8.85 8.80
C THR A 538 7.50 -8.29 7.98
N ALA A 539 7.96 -7.09 8.32
CA ALA A 539 9.16 -6.53 7.71
C ALA A 539 10.43 -7.36 8.00
N GLU A 540 10.47 -8.13 9.11
CA GLU A 540 11.63 -8.96 9.46
C GLU A 540 11.87 -10.09 8.46
N ASP A 541 10.82 -10.49 7.74
CA ASP A 541 10.89 -11.51 6.69
C ASP A 541 11.60 -11.02 5.41
N PHE A 542 12.00 -9.74 5.34
CA PHE A 542 12.62 -9.15 4.15
C PHE A 542 13.94 -9.80 3.76
N ILE A 543 14.56 -10.57 4.66
CA ILE A 543 15.71 -11.42 4.36
C ILE A 543 15.40 -12.38 3.19
N GLN A 544 14.13 -12.79 3.01
CA GLN A 544 13.70 -13.64 1.90
C GLN A 544 13.80 -12.93 0.53
N LEU A 545 13.72 -11.59 0.50
CA LEU A 545 13.74 -10.80 -0.74
C LEU A 545 15.05 -10.95 -1.51
N GLU A 546 16.18 -11.15 -0.81
CA GLU A 546 17.51 -11.30 -1.41
C GLU A 546 17.53 -12.31 -2.57
N ASN A 547 16.92 -13.48 -2.34
CA ASN A 547 16.87 -14.57 -3.33
C ASN A 547 15.47 -14.78 -3.91
N GLY A 548 14.47 -14.10 -3.37
CA GLY A 548 13.07 -14.23 -3.77
C GLY A 548 12.66 -13.27 -4.88
N LEU A 549 13.34 -12.13 -5.03
CA LEU A 549 13.04 -11.14 -6.08
C LEU A 549 14.08 -11.11 -7.19
N ALA A 550 13.65 -10.66 -8.37
CA ALA A 550 14.54 -10.31 -9.47
C ALA A 550 15.16 -8.92 -9.22
N TRP A 551 16.45 -8.88 -8.92
CA TRP A 551 17.20 -7.65 -8.65
C TRP A 551 17.97 -7.16 -9.86
N SER A 552 17.93 -5.85 -10.11
CA SER A 552 18.73 -5.16 -11.13
C SER A 552 19.73 -4.21 -10.47
N ASP A 553 20.97 -4.20 -10.96
CA ASP A 553 21.97 -3.22 -10.54
C ASP A 553 21.55 -1.81 -11.00
N LEU A 554 21.59 -0.86 -10.07
CA LEU A 554 21.26 0.54 -10.35
C LEU A 554 22.52 1.42 -10.44
N ILE A 555 23.66 0.96 -9.90
CA ILE A 555 24.84 1.82 -9.72
C ILE A 555 25.75 1.84 -10.95
N SER A 556 26.24 3.02 -11.32
CA SER A 556 27.25 3.19 -12.35
C SER A 556 28.66 2.88 -11.84
N GLU A 557 29.56 2.48 -12.76
CA GLU A 557 30.94 2.08 -12.42
C GLU A 557 31.74 3.17 -11.69
N ILE A 558 31.43 4.45 -11.91
CA ILE A 558 32.15 5.58 -11.28
C ILE A 558 31.95 5.63 -9.77
N TYR A 559 30.86 5.07 -9.26
CA TYR A 559 30.55 5.06 -7.83
C TYR A 559 30.89 3.73 -7.16
N LYS A 560 31.26 2.67 -7.89
CA LYS A 560 31.54 1.37 -7.23
C LYS A 560 32.70 1.46 -6.23
N ASP A 561 33.75 2.23 -6.52
CA ASP A 561 34.87 2.46 -5.58
C ASP A 561 34.89 3.89 -5.04
N ASN A 562 34.65 4.04 -3.73
CA ASN A 562 34.70 5.32 -3.03
C ASN A 562 35.92 5.46 -2.09
N ASN A 563 36.89 4.54 -2.12
CA ASN A 563 38.07 4.58 -1.23
C ASN A 563 38.96 5.80 -1.50
N THR A 564 39.10 6.17 -2.77
CA THR A 564 39.93 7.31 -3.22
C THR A 564 39.11 8.60 -3.31
N PRO A 565 37.96 8.63 -4.00
CA PRO A 565 37.19 9.85 -4.20
C PRO A 565 36.58 10.42 -2.92
N LYS A 566 36.16 9.55 -1.98
CA LYS A 566 35.52 9.94 -0.72
C LYS A 566 34.33 10.88 -0.93
N VAL A 567 33.56 10.58 -1.95
CA VAL A 567 32.27 11.20 -2.23
C VAL A 567 31.33 10.95 -1.05
N ARG A 568 30.63 12.01 -0.65
CA ARG A 568 29.65 12.03 0.44
C ARG A 568 28.25 12.42 -0.04
N MET A 569 28.14 12.87 -1.28
CA MET A 569 26.87 13.08 -1.96
C MET A 569 26.99 12.50 -3.36
N MET A 570 26.10 11.60 -3.71
CA MET A 570 26.09 10.95 -5.02
C MET A 570 24.69 11.05 -5.63
N GLN A 571 24.67 11.15 -6.95
CA GLN A 571 23.46 11.08 -7.74
C GLN A 571 23.63 10.00 -8.80
N GLU A 572 22.78 9.00 -8.75
CA GLU A 572 22.67 8.00 -9.81
C GLU A 572 21.45 8.33 -10.68
N ARG A 573 21.64 8.32 -12.01
CA ARG A 573 20.58 8.57 -13.00
C ARG A 573 20.51 7.42 -13.99
N PHE A 574 19.29 7.05 -14.34
CA PHE A 574 19.03 5.96 -15.27
C PHE A 574 17.71 6.17 -15.99
N ASP A 575 17.45 5.37 -17.02
CA ASP A 575 16.17 5.41 -17.74
C ASP A 575 15.01 5.10 -16.79
N LEU A 576 13.87 5.77 -16.98
CA LEU A 576 12.68 5.60 -16.15
C LEU A 576 12.26 4.12 -16.13
N ARG A 577 12.19 3.54 -14.93
CA ARG A 577 11.86 2.13 -14.72
C ARG A 577 10.96 1.92 -13.52
N LYS A 578 10.17 0.84 -13.56
CA LYS A 578 9.34 0.40 -12.46
C LYS A 578 10.21 -0.09 -11.30
N LEU A 579 10.04 0.50 -10.13
CA LEU A 579 10.71 0.11 -8.91
C LEU A 579 9.74 0.13 -7.74
N ARG A 580 9.80 -0.91 -6.92
CA ARG A 580 9.08 -1.03 -5.66
C ARG A 580 10.03 -1.39 -4.52
N PHE A 581 10.93 -2.33 -4.76
CA PHE A 581 11.90 -2.74 -3.77
C PHE A 581 13.26 -2.13 -4.05
N PHE A 582 13.94 -1.72 -3.00
CA PHE A 582 15.28 -1.15 -3.07
C PHE A 582 16.19 -1.80 -2.04
N GLN A 583 17.44 -2.02 -2.45
CA GLN A 583 18.47 -2.65 -1.63
C GLN A 583 19.75 -1.82 -1.66
N GLN A 584 20.32 -1.58 -0.47
CA GLN A 584 21.54 -0.79 -0.26
C GLN A 584 22.56 -1.53 0.60
N ARG A 585 23.84 -1.43 0.23
CA ARG A 585 24.99 -1.90 1.02
C ARG A 585 26.16 -0.91 1.04
N ASN A 586 27.02 -1.03 2.05
CA ASN A 586 28.35 -0.40 2.09
C ASN A 586 29.37 -1.38 1.49
N ASP A 587 29.53 -1.35 0.17
CA ASP A 587 30.40 -2.28 -0.54
C ASP A 587 31.88 -1.97 -0.28
N ASP A 588 32.71 -2.98 -0.05
CA ASP A 588 34.17 -2.86 -0.03
C ASP A 588 34.77 -3.60 -1.24
N PRO A 589 34.96 -2.90 -2.38
CA PRO A 589 35.52 -3.50 -3.59
C PRO A 589 36.92 -4.10 -3.40
N THR A 590 37.63 -3.72 -2.34
CA THR A 590 38.98 -4.24 -2.02
C THR A 590 38.92 -5.56 -1.25
N GLY A 591 37.78 -5.89 -0.63
CA GLY A 591 37.58 -7.04 0.26
C GLY A 591 38.46 -7.04 1.52
N ALA A 592 39.19 -5.97 1.78
CA ALA A 592 40.21 -5.91 2.83
C ALA A 592 39.62 -5.65 4.23
N ARG A 593 38.39 -5.13 4.29
CA ARG A 593 37.71 -4.69 5.51
C ARG A 593 36.35 -5.36 5.69
N SER A 594 35.96 -6.24 4.78
CA SER A 594 34.70 -6.97 4.86
C SER A 594 34.60 -7.84 6.12
N GLY A 595 33.43 -7.83 6.77
CA GLY A 595 33.18 -8.51 8.04
C GLY A 595 33.81 -7.83 9.27
N ALA A 596 34.48 -6.69 9.11
CA ALA A 596 34.99 -5.92 10.24
C ALA A 596 33.91 -4.98 10.78
N TYR A 597 33.29 -5.35 11.90
CA TYR A 597 32.37 -4.50 12.72
C TYR A 597 32.98 -3.17 13.21
N SER A 598 34.22 -2.85 12.82
CA SER A 598 34.96 -1.63 13.20
C SER A 598 35.06 -0.58 12.09
N ALA A 599 34.42 -0.81 10.93
CA ALA A 599 34.46 0.07 9.77
C ALA A 599 33.05 0.42 9.22
N PRO A 600 32.17 1.05 10.01
CA PRO A 600 30.81 1.38 9.59
C PRO A 600 30.76 2.56 8.60
N GLY A 601 29.85 2.46 7.63
CA GLY A 601 29.43 3.55 6.76
C GLY A 601 28.15 4.21 7.28
N HIS A 602 28.04 5.54 7.15
CA HIS A 602 26.90 6.31 7.62
C HIS A 602 26.03 6.77 6.45
N PHE A 603 24.80 6.27 6.39
CA PHE A 603 23.81 6.65 5.38
C PHE A 603 22.82 7.61 6.02
N ASN A 604 22.90 8.88 5.64
CA ASN A 604 22.15 9.95 6.31
C ASN A 604 20.81 10.21 5.65
N GLU A 605 20.78 10.24 4.32
CA GLU A 605 19.57 10.49 3.58
C GLU A 605 19.62 9.75 2.23
N LEU A 606 18.54 9.08 1.89
CA LEU A 606 18.26 8.43 0.61
C LEU A 606 16.97 9.06 0.07
N GLN A 607 17.05 9.61 -1.14
CA GLN A 607 15.91 10.14 -1.85
C GLN A 607 15.80 9.50 -3.23
N MET A 608 14.59 9.10 -3.61
CA MET A 608 14.30 8.49 -4.91
C MET A 608 13.27 9.35 -5.63
N PHE A 609 13.50 9.56 -6.93
CA PHE A 609 12.69 10.45 -7.75
C PHE A 609 12.32 9.81 -9.08
N GLY A 610 11.18 10.25 -9.59
CA GLY A 610 10.70 9.96 -10.93
C GLY A 610 9.41 10.74 -11.16
N HIS A 611 8.59 10.29 -12.10
CA HIS A 611 7.35 10.97 -12.46
C HIS A 611 6.32 9.99 -12.99
N GLY A 612 5.05 10.34 -12.85
CA GLY A 612 3.92 9.54 -13.32
C GLY A 612 2.93 9.17 -12.24
N TYR A 613 1.85 8.51 -12.64
CA TYR A 613 1.02 7.73 -11.73
C TYR A 613 1.79 6.48 -11.27
N PRO A 614 1.60 5.99 -10.03
CA PRO A 614 2.10 4.68 -9.63
C PRO A 614 1.74 3.60 -10.67
N ALA A 615 2.72 2.79 -11.04
CA ALA A 615 2.58 1.73 -12.04
C ALA A 615 1.73 0.56 -11.53
N GLU A 616 1.72 0.33 -10.21
CA GLU A 616 0.86 -0.65 -9.57
C GLU A 616 0.42 -0.14 -8.20
N VAL A 617 -0.90 -0.17 -7.95
CA VAL A 617 -1.49 0.00 -6.63
C VAL A 617 -2.58 -1.03 -6.40
N SER A 618 -2.67 -1.55 -5.17
CA SER A 618 -3.68 -2.53 -4.77
C SER A 618 -4.34 -2.10 -3.47
N PHE A 619 -5.67 -2.06 -3.46
CA PHE A 619 -6.46 -1.69 -2.29
C PHE A 619 -7.68 -2.61 -2.16
N SER A 620 -8.15 -2.78 -0.93
CA SER A 620 -9.26 -3.67 -0.60
C SER A 620 -10.28 -3.00 0.28
N SER A 621 -11.55 -3.39 0.11
CA SER A 621 -12.61 -2.95 0.99
C SER A 621 -12.40 -3.52 2.40
N PRO A 622 -12.91 -2.86 3.45
CA PRO A 622 -13.13 -3.53 4.72
C PRO A 622 -14.10 -4.70 4.54
N ALA A 623 -14.31 -5.51 5.58
CA ALA A 623 -15.32 -6.57 5.54
C ALA A 623 -16.71 -5.97 5.28
N ILE A 624 -17.28 -6.29 4.11
CA ILE A 624 -18.63 -5.87 3.71
C ILE A 624 -19.62 -6.87 4.30
N VAL A 625 -20.44 -6.40 5.24
CA VAL A 625 -21.54 -7.17 5.81
C VAL A 625 -22.66 -7.27 4.77
N LEU A 626 -23.00 -8.49 4.35
CA LEU A 626 -24.01 -8.73 3.31
C LEU A 626 -25.46 -8.64 3.82
N LEU A 627 -25.65 -8.40 5.12
CA LEU A 627 -26.97 -8.32 5.76
C LEU A 627 -27.38 -6.85 5.99
N PRO A 628 -28.47 -6.37 5.37
CA PRO A 628 -28.97 -5.01 5.57
C PRO A 628 -29.32 -4.74 7.04
N GLY A 629 -28.84 -3.62 7.59
CA GLY A 629 -29.11 -3.16 8.96
C GLY A 629 -28.41 -3.92 10.08
N VAL A 630 -27.48 -4.85 9.77
CA VAL A 630 -26.75 -5.65 10.76
C VAL A 630 -25.31 -5.14 10.88
N SER A 631 -24.81 -4.98 12.10
CA SER A 631 -23.41 -4.62 12.33
C SER A 631 -22.47 -5.81 12.13
N GLU A 632 -21.16 -5.56 11.94
CA GLU A 632 -20.16 -6.60 11.77
C GLU A 632 -20.11 -7.59 12.96
N ALA A 633 -20.16 -7.06 14.19
CA ALA A 633 -20.17 -7.87 15.42
C ALA A 633 -21.44 -8.74 15.56
N GLU A 634 -22.59 -8.24 15.09
CA GLU A 634 -23.84 -9.00 15.10
C GLU A 634 -23.85 -10.07 14.01
N ALA A 635 -23.32 -9.76 12.82
CA ALA A 635 -23.33 -10.65 11.66
C ALA A 635 -22.65 -12.00 11.94
N ILE A 636 -21.58 -12.01 12.76
CA ILE A 636 -20.90 -13.24 13.20
C ILE A 636 -21.89 -14.24 13.82
N ASN A 637 -22.85 -13.74 14.61
CA ASN A 637 -23.80 -14.55 15.39
C ASN A 637 -25.13 -14.80 14.67
N VAL A 638 -25.39 -14.12 13.54
CA VAL A 638 -26.62 -14.29 12.75
C VAL A 638 -26.49 -15.50 11.82
N ARG A 639 -27.52 -16.36 11.72
CA ARG A 639 -27.52 -17.54 10.82
C ARG A 639 -27.79 -17.19 9.36
N GLN A 640 -28.42 -16.05 9.08
CA GLN A 640 -28.76 -15.61 7.73
C GLN A 640 -27.49 -15.37 6.90
N ARG A 641 -27.55 -15.76 5.63
CA ARG A 641 -26.50 -15.55 4.62
C ARG A 641 -27.13 -14.98 3.36
N ARG A 642 -26.35 -14.30 2.52
CA ARG A 642 -26.78 -13.84 1.19
C ARG A 642 -26.00 -14.53 0.10
N VAL A 643 -26.66 -14.79 -1.02
CA VAL A 643 -26.04 -15.25 -2.26
C VAL A 643 -25.50 -14.03 -2.99
N LEU A 644 -24.28 -14.15 -3.51
CA LEU A 644 -23.65 -13.14 -4.34
C LEU A 644 -23.98 -13.46 -5.79
N SER A 645 -24.51 -12.50 -6.56
CA SER A 645 -24.90 -12.78 -7.95
C SER A 645 -23.98 -12.17 -9.00
N GLU A 646 -23.96 -10.84 -9.08
CA GLU A 646 -23.26 -10.11 -10.13
C GLU A 646 -22.55 -8.93 -9.49
N ILE A 647 -21.37 -8.60 -10.02
CA ILE A 647 -20.66 -7.37 -9.72
C ILE A 647 -20.66 -6.51 -10.99
N HIS A 648 -20.97 -5.23 -10.84
CA HIS A 648 -20.89 -4.23 -11.91
C HIS A 648 -19.94 -3.11 -11.50
N TRP A 649 -19.25 -2.52 -12.46
CA TRP A 649 -18.31 -1.44 -12.20
C TRP A 649 -18.31 -0.40 -13.32
N GLU A 650 -18.04 0.85 -12.95
CA GLU A 650 -17.78 1.92 -13.90
C GLU A 650 -16.35 2.41 -13.69
N ALA A 651 -15.59 2.48 -14.79
CA ALA A 651 -14.21 2.91 -14.78
C ALA A 651 -13.83 3.53 -16.13
N GLU A 652 -12.86 4.42 -16.08
CA GLU A 652 -12.35 5.16 -17.24
C GLU A 652 -10.83 5.29 -17.16
N ALA A 653 -10.18 5.47 -18.30
CA ALA A 653 -8.78 5.83 -18.35
C ALA A 653 -8.64 7.33 -18.11
N ILE A 654 -7.64 7.72 -17.33
CA ILE A 654 -7.23 9.10 -17.12
C ILE A 654 -5.91 9.27 -17.84
N VAL A 655 -5.95 10.03 -18.93
CA VAL A 655 -4.78 10.40 -19.70
C VAL A 655 -4.35 11.78 -19.25
N ARG A 656 -3.14 11.88 -18.76
CA ARG A 656 -2.52 13.15 -18.45
C ARG A 656 -1.73 13.61 -19.65
N GLU A 657 -2.03 14.81 -20.11
CA GLU A 657 -1.22 15.49 -21.10
C GLU A 657 -0.72 16.79 -20.52
N VAL A 658 0.54 17.08 -20.76
CA VAL A 658 1.04 18.44 -20.56
C VAL A 658 0.54 19.23 -21.76
N ASP A 659 -0.34 20.19 -21.50
CA ASP A 659 -0.70 21.20 -22.46
C ASP A 659 0.64 21.79 -22.97
N PRO A 660 1.01 21.55 -24.24
CA PRO A 660 2.31 21.92 -24.79
C PRO A 660 2.48 23.45 -24.88
N LEU A 661 1.46 24.16 -24.41
CA LEU A 661 1.21 25.53 -24.59
C LEU A 661 1.34 26.31 -23.29
N THR A 662 0.55 25.93 -22.31
CA THR A 662 0.61 26.54 -20.99
C THR A 662 1.67 25.88 -20.10
N GLY A 663 2.15 24.70 -20.48
CA GLY A 663 2.91 23.81 -19.60
C GLY A 663 2.06 23.27 -18.45
N GLN A 664 0.75 23.55 -18.43
CA GLN A 664 -0.16 23.00 -17.43
C GLN A 664 -0.53 21.59 -17.81
N SER A 665 -0.53 20.70 -16.83
CA SER A 665 -1.10 19.38 -17.02
C SER A 665 -2.62 19.43 -17.07
N VAL A 666 -3.21 18.82 -18.09
CA VAL A 666 -4.64 18.55 -18.17
C VAL A 666 -4.83 17.04 -18.06
N GLU A 667 -5.78 16.62 -17.24
CA GLU A 667 -6.25 15.24 -17.21
C GLU A 667 -7.52 15.14 -18.03
N ARG A 668 -7.58 14.18 -18.96
CA ARG A 668 -8.79 13.84 -19.71
C ARG A 668 -9.24 12.44 -19.35
N ALA A 669 -10.55 12.26 -19.30
CA ALA A 669 -11.17 10.96 -19.13
C ALA A 669 -11.52 10.36 -20.50
N GLU A 670 -11.07 9.13 -20.73
CA GLU A 670 -11.22 8.39 -21.98
C GLU A 670 -11.70 6.95 -21.69
N THR A 671 -12.14 6.21 -22.70
CA THR A 671 -12.71 4.87 -22.49
C THR A 671 -11.62 3.89 -22.09
N LEU A 672 -11.76 3.19 -20.96
CA LEU A 672 -10.72 2.26 -20.49
C LEU A 672 -10.35 1.19 -21.53
N SER A 673 -11.29 0.72 -22.35
CA SER A 673 -11.03 -0.27 -23.41
C SER A 673 -10.14 0.24 -24.56
N GLU A 674 -9.92 1.55 -24.67
CA GLU A 674 -9.05 2.17 -25.68
C GLU A 674 -7.58 2.24 -25.22
N HIS A 675 -7.31 1.91 -23.96
CA HIS A 675 -5.99 2.01 -23.31
C HIS A 675 -5.49 0.63 -22.83
N PRO A 676 -4.93 -0.21 -23.73
CA PRO A 676 -4.43 -1.54 -23.38
C PRO A 676 -3.23 -1.52 -22.41
N GLU A 677 -2.56 -0.38 -22.27
CA GLU A 677 -1.47 -0.14 -21.32
C GLU A 677 -1.94 -0.02 -19.86
N VAL A 678 -3.24 0.14 -19.61
CA VAL A 678 -3.82 0.19 -18.26
C VAL A 678 -4.74 -1.00 -18.03
N GLU A 679 -4.52 -1.71 -16.93
CA GLU A 679 -5.35 -2.84 -16.53
C GLU A 679 -6.01 -2.57 -15.16
N LEU A 680 -7.32 -2.82 -15.10
CA LEU A 680 -8.09 -2.76 -13.86
C LEU A 680 -8.52 -4.17 -13.47
N LEU A 681 -7.95 -4.68 -12.40
CA LEU A 681 -8.24 -6.01 -11.86
C LEU A 681 -9.18 -5.87 -10.66
N ILE A 682 -10.36 -6.48 -10.75
CA ILE A 682 -11.32 -6.54 -9.65
C ILE A 682 -11.48 -8.00 -9.23
N GLN A 683 -11.26 -8.27 -7.95
CA GLN A 683 -11.37 -9.60 -7.35
C GLN A 683 -12.25 -9.55 -6.11
N THR A 684 -12.85 -10.68 -5.76
CA THR A 684 -13.59 -10.81 -4.50
C THR A 684 -13.14 -12.02 -3.70
N ARG A 685 -13.36 -11.96 -2.40
CA ARG A 685 -13.32 -13.12 -1.51
C ARG A 685 -14.42 -13.02 -0.47
N SER A 686 -14.81 -14.13 0.10
CA SER A 686 -16.01 -14.20 0.93
C SER A 686 -15.79 -15.06 2.16
N SER A 687 -16.50 -14.77 3.25
CA SER A 687 -16.33 -15.45 4.53
C SER A 687 -17.62 -15.51 5.35
N ASP A 688 -17.67 -16.43 6.31
CA ASP A 688 -18.67 -16.46 7.39
C ASP A 688 -18.14 -15.88 8.72
N THR A 689 -16.83 -15.61 8.82
CA THR A 689 -16.15 -15.01 9.98
C THR A 689 -15.22 -13.88 9.52
N ILE A 690 -14.85 -12.97 10.43
CA ILE A 690 -13.93 -11.88 10.10
C ILE A 690 -12.47 -12.21 10.46
N ASP A 691 -12.25 -13.12 11.41
CA ASP A 691 -10.92 -13.49 11.92
C ASP A 691 -10.27 -14.66 11.17
N SER A 692 -8.94 -14.62 11.06
CA SER A 692 -8.10 -15.77 10.72
C SER A 692 -8.19 -16.81 11.83
N LEU A 693 -8.63 -18.02 11.50
CA LEU A 693 -8.63 -19.14 12.45
C LEU A 693 -7.22 -19.75 12.49
N PHE A 694 -6.63 -19.86 13.69
CA PHE A 694 -5.35 -20.54 13.85
C PHE A 694 -5.58 -22.05 13.90
N THR A 695 -4.77 -22.80 13.15
CA THR A 695 -4.70 -24.25 13.30
C THR A 695 -3.44 -24.57 14.11
N TYR A 696 -3.64 -25.28 15.22
CA TYR A 696 -2.56 -25.62 16.14
C TYR A 696 -2.01 -26.99 15.77
N TYR A 697 -0.69 -27.11 15.60
CA TYR A 697 -0.05 -28.38 15.31
C TYR A 697 0.88 -28.80 16.45
N ASN A 698 0.85 -30.08 16.77
CA ASN A 698 1.85 -30.76 17.57
C ASN A 698 2.84 -31.49 16.63
N LYS A 699 4.09 -31.02 16.58
CA LYS A 699 5.17 -31.66 15.82
C LYS A 699 5.90 -32.70 16.65
N THR A 700 6.12 -33.87 16.05
CA THR A 700 6.86 -34.98 16.64
C THR A 700 8.11 -35.28 15.83
N GLY A 701 9.27 -35.46 16.47
CA GLY A 701 10.51 -35.88 15.80
C GLY A 701 11.22 -34.80 14.98
N VAL A 702 11.14 -33.53 15.41
CA VAL A 702 11.71 -32.36 14.72
C VAL A 702 13.19 -32.55 14.37
N GLY A 703 13.56 -32.24 13.13
CA GLY A 703 14.95 -32.32 12.66
C GLY A 703 15.44 -33.75 12.42
N THR A 704 14.54 -34.73 12.39
CA THR A 704 14.84 -36.14 12.08
C THR A 704 14.02 -36.64 10.89
N ALA A 705 14.46 -37.73 10.26
CA ALA A 705 13.72 -38.38 9.16
C ALA A 705 12.35 -38.97 9.56
N SER A 706 11.97 -38.87 10.84
CA SER A 706 10.70 -39.36 11.40
C SER A 706 9.73 -38.22 11.76
N GLU A 707 10.01 -36.98 11.32
CA GLU A 707 9.20 -35.80 11.64
C GLU A 707 7.75 -35.99 11.15
N LYS A 708 6.78 -35.82 12.07
CA LYS A 708 5.34 -35.86 11.78
C LYS A 708 4.62 -34.75 12.52
N SER A 709 3.71 -34.06 11.84
CA SER A 709 2.85 -33.03 12.43
C SER A 709 1.43 -33.56 12.59
N PHE A 710 0.79 -33.29 13.73
CA PHE A 710 -0.59 -33.64 14.00
C PHE A 710 -1.36 -32.38 14.39
N GLU A 711 -2.51 -32.15 13.78
CA GLU A 711 -3.41 -31.07 14.18
C GLU A 711 -4.01 -31.38 15.57
N VAL A 712 -4.07 -30.36 16.43
CA VAL A 712 -4.62 -30.40 17.78
C VAL A 712 -5.54 -29.20 17.98
N ASP A 713 -6.61 -29.35 18.77
CA ASP A 713 -7.51 -28.24 19.06
C ASP A 713 -6.92 -27.27 20.10
N LEU A 714 -7.48 -26.05 20.21
CA LEU A 714 -6.98 -25.01 21.12
C LEU A 714 -7.01 -25.42 22.61
N VAL A 715 -7.99 -26.21 23.04
CA VAL A 715 -8.09 -26.65 24.45
C VAL A 715 -7.02 -27.68 24.76
N GLU A 716 -6.79 -28.64 23.86
CA GLU A 716 -5.70 -29.62 24.00
C GLU A 716 -4.32 -28.95 23.90
N TYR A 717 -4.18 -27.96 23.01
CA TYR A 717 -3.00 -27.11 22.87
C TYR A 717 -2.70 -26.32 24.16
N SER A 718 -3.69 -25.60 24.70
CA SER A 718 -3.54 -24.85 25.95
C SER A 718 -3.20 -25.76 27.12
N ALA A 719 -3.82 -26.94 27.23
CA ALA A 719 -3.48 -27.91 28.28
C ALA A 719 -2.02 -28.40 28.18
N LEU A 720 -1.49 -28.59 26.96
CA LEU A 720 -0.09 -28.95 26.71
C LEU A 720 0.88 -27.82 27.09
N VAL A 721 0.53 -26.57 26.77
CA VAL A 721 1.29 -25.37 27.15
C VAL A 721 1.30 -25.19 28.67
N ASP A 722 0.16 -25.36 29.33
CA ASP A 722 0.04 -25.26 30.78
C ASP A 722 0.89 -26.33 31.49
N LEU A 723 0.90 -27.56 30.97
CA LEU A 723 1.74 -28.65 31.47
C LEU A 723 3.25 -28.35 31.35
N TRP A 724 3.68 -27.74 30.25
CA TRP A 724 5.07 -27.32 30.07
C TRP A 724 5.44 -26.13 30.95
N THR A 725 4.52 -25.18 31.11
CA THR A 725 4.69 -24.02 32.02
C THR A 725 4.84 -24.49 33.45
N LEU A 726 4.00 -25.41 33.91
CA LEU A 726 4.10 -26.06 35.22
C LEU A 726 5.41 -26.85 35.39
N TYR A 727 5.85 -27.58 34.36
CA TYR A 727 7.12 -28.32 34.40
C TYR A 727 8.34 -27.38 34.50
N ASN A 728 8.37 -26.33 33.70
CA ASN A 728 9.47 -25.36 33.68
C ASN A 728 9.52 -24.54 34.98
N ALA A 729 8.36 -24.15 35.52
CA ALA A 729 8.25 -23.51 36.83
C ALA A 729 8.82 -24.41 37.94
N TYR A 730 8.48 -25.71 37.94
CA TYR A 730 9.06 -26.67 38.88
C TYR A 730 10.58 -26.85 38.70
N GLN A 731 11.11 -26.84 37.47
CA GLN A 731 12.56 -26.92 37.23
C GLN A 731 13.32 -25.69 37.75
N ALA A 732 12.68 -24.52 37.76
CA ALA A 732 13.29 -23.25 38.17
C ALA A 732 13.34 -23.01 39.69
N LEU A 733 12.63 -23.80 40.51
CA LEU A 733 12.68 -23.70 41.99
C LEU A 733 14.08 -24.03 42.54
N GLU A 734 14.57 -23.22 43.47
CA GLU A 734 15.81 -23.44 44.26
C GLU A 734 15.69 -24.69 45.16
N GLU A 735 16.82 -25.28 45.58
CA GLU A 735 16.83 -26.59 46.28
C GLU A 735 16.40 -26.47 47.76
N THR A 736 16.50 -25.28 48.37
CA THR A 736 16.03 -24.97 49.73
C THR A 736 15.89 -23.44 49.92
N GLU A 737 14.78 -22.95 50.46
CA GLU A 737 14.55 -21.53 50.78
C GLU A 737 14.04 -21.36 52.23
N THR A 738 14.41 -20.26 52.90
CA THR A 738 14.28 -20.14 54.36
C THR A 738 13.70 -18.78 54.80
N PHE A 739 12.60 -18.79 55.56
CA PHE A 739 11.86 -17.62 56.03
C PHE A 739 11.96 -17.45 57.56
N THR A 740 11.93 -16.23 58.07
CA THR A 740 12.08 -15.95 59.52
C THR A 740 10.79 -15.40 60.13
N LEU A 741 10.21 -16.08 61.13
CA LEU A 741 9.00 -15.63 61.83
C LEU A 741 9.31 -14.63 62.96
N ARG A 742 8.55 -13.53 63.08
CA ARG A 742 8.66 -12.55 64.19
C ARG A 742 7.34 -12.34 64.95
N ALA A 743 7.43 -11.82 66.17
CA ALA A 743 6.28 -11.51 67.03
C ALA A 743 5.86 -10.02 66.93
N HIS A 744 4.55 -9.74 66.95
CA HIS A 744 3.92 -8.44 66.71
C HIS A 744 4.55 -7.22 67.45
N SER A 745 4.62 -6.07 66.76
CA SER A 745 4.75 -4.74 67.37
C SER A 745 3.67 -3.79 66.88
N ALA A 746 3.04 -3.03 67.78
CA ALA A 746 1.98 -2.10 67.43
C ALA A 746 2.54 -0.74 66.97
N GLY A 747 2.69 -0.55 65.66
CA GLY A 747 2.94 0.75 65.02
C GLY A 747 3.43 0.61 63.57
N ASP A 748 3.03 1.58 62.72
CA ASP A 748 3.61 1.84 61.38
C ASP A 748 5.12 2.10 61.53
N ASP A 749 5.92 1.06 61.31
CA ASP A 749 7.35 1.02 61.60
C ASP A 749 8.24 1.31 60.39
N ASP A 750 7.65 1.51 59.20
CA ASP A 750 8.33 1.95 57.99
C ASP A 750 7.92 3.36 57.50
N GLY A 751 6.86 3.94 58.08
CA GLY A 751 6.50 5.35 57.98
C GLY A 751 5.67 5.73 56.76
N ASP A 752 4.98 4.77 56.15
CA ASP A 752 4.21 4.96 54.92
C ASP A 752 2.74 5.41 55.15
N GLN A 753 2.29 5.42 56.41
CA GLN A 753 0.94 5.82 56.88
C GLN A 753 -0.20 4.90 56.41
N ARG A 754 0.07 3.66 55.99
CA ARG A 754 -0.94 2.61 55.80
C ARG A 754 -1.01 1.70 57.04
N ILE A 755 -2.16 1.06 57.24
CA ILE A 755 -2.35 0.03 58.28
C ILE A 755 -2.11 -1.30 57.54
N ASN A 756 -1.14 -2.10 58.01
CA ASN A 756 -0.52 -3.23 57.31
C ASN A 756 -1.49 -4.24 56.65
N GLU A 757 -1.04 -4.83 55.54
CA GLU A 757 -1.78 -5.71 54.63
C GLU A 757 -1.19 -7.13 54.68
N ASP A 758 -1.65 -8.00 55.58
CA ASP A 758 -1.52 -9.47 55.46
C ASP A 758 -2.59 -10.17 56.35
N PRO A 759 -3.57 -10.91 55.79
CA PRO A 759 -4.52 -11.71 56.56
C PRO A 759 -3.84 -12.85 57.33
N ILE A 760 -4.50 -13.36 58.39
CA ILE A 760 -4.06 -14.57 59.14
C ILE A 760 -4.30 -15.82 58.29
N ASP A 761 -3.55 -15.98 57.21
CA ASP A 761 -3.59 -17.13 56.31
C ASP A 761 -2.20 -17.73 55.97
N GLY A 762 -1.12 -17.09 56.43
CA GLY A 762 0.25 -17.59 56.25
C GLY A 762 0.83 -17.34 54.86
N ILE A 763 0.21 -16.46 54.06
CA ILE A 763 0.66 -16.08 52.72
C ILE A 763 1.20 -14.65 52.78
N ASP A 764 2.39 -14.43 52.20
CA ASP A 764 2.97 -13.10 51.95
C ASP A 764 2.22 -12.45 50.78
N ASN A 765 1.14 -11.71 51.06
CA ASN A 765 0.21 -11.24 50.04
C ASN A 765 0.68 -9.96 49.35
N ASP A 766 1.60 -9.22 49.95
CA ASP A 766 2.22 -8.03 49.35
C ASP A 766 3.62 -8.30 48.76
N ASN A 767 4.12 -9.53 48.95
CA ASN A 767 5.28 -10.13 48.30
C ASN A 767 6.60 -9.44 48.70
N ASP A 768 6.66 -8.93 49.93
CA ASP A 768 7.82 -8.26 50.54
C ASP A 768 8.84 -9.24 51.17
N ARG A 769 8.50 -10.54 51.14
CA ARG A 769 9.22 -11.69 51.71
C ARG A 769 9.20 -11.75 53.23
N ARG A 770 8.13 -11.25 53.84
CA ARG A 770 7.82 -11.35 55.27
C ARG A 770 6.36 -11.79 55.41
N ILE A 771 6.04 -12.37 56.56
CA ILE A 771 4.66 -12.73 56.93
C ILE A 771 4.47 -12.14 58.33
N ASP A 772 3.81 -10.97 58.42
CA ASP A 772 3.58 -10.25 59.68
C ASP A 772 2.10 -9.84 59.90
N GLU A 773 1.29 -10.87 60.14
CA GLU A 773 -0.17 -10.86 60.38
C GLU A 773 -0.72 -9.71 61.28
N ASP A 774 -1.97 -9.28 61.05
CA ASP A 774 -2.68 -8.30 61.89
C ASP A 774 -3.57 -8.94 63.00
N GLY A 775 -3.24 -8.67 64.28
CA GLY A 775 -3.98 -9.21 65.44
C GLY A 775 -4.00 -8.30 66.68
N VAL A 776 -4.94 -8.54 67.60
CA VAL A 776 -5.05 -7.77 68.87
C VAL A 776 -3.91 -8.16 69.82
N ALA A 777 -3.32 -7.18 70.53
CA ALA A 777 -2.28 -7.45 71.53
C ALA A 777 -2.74 -8.48 72.58
N GLY A 778 -2.23 -9.71 72.47
CA GLY A 778 -2.54 -10.83 73.34
C GLY A 778 -3.21 -12.03 72.66
N ASP A 779 -3.62 -11.92 71.40
CA ASP A 779 -4.05 -13.06 70.59
C ASP A 779 -2.86 -13.68 69.84
N VAL A 780 -2.98 -14.97 69.52
CA VAL A 780 -1.98 -15.76 68.78
C VAL A 780 -2.70 -16.37 67.57
N GLY A 781 -2.49 -15.78 66.38
CA GLY A 781 -2.86 -16.31 65.06
C GLY A 781 -1.75 -17.19 64.48
N GLY A 782 -2.11 -18.09 63.58
CA GLY A 782 -1.29 -19.21 63.06
C GLY A 782 -1.82 -20.59 63.49
N PRO A 783 -1.64 -21.67 62.69
CA PRO A 783 -2.04 -23.02 63.06
C PRO A 783 -1.45 -23.37 64.43
N GLN A 784 -2.28 -23.92 65.31
CA GLN A 784 -2.03 -23.99 66.76
C GLN A 784 -0.76 -24.76 67.19
N ALA A 785 0.00 -25.36 66.26
CA ALA A 785 1.15 -26.22 66.50
C ALA A 785 2.52 -25.50 66.52
N LEU A 786 2.70 -24.34 65.88
CA LEU A 786 4.03 -23.71 65.76
C LEU A 786 4.27 -22.60 66.80
N ARG A 787 4.48 -22.94 68.07
CA ARG A 787 4.84 -21.95 69.12
C ARG A 787 6.36 -21.72 69.24
N GLY A 788 6.87 -20.65 68.62
CA GLY A 788 8.17 -20.02 68.93
C GLY A 788 8.68 -19.12 67.81
N PRO A 789 9.59 -18.15 68.07
CA PRO A 789 10.32 -17.48 66.99
C PRO A 789 11.16 -18.53 66.29
N GLY A 790 10.67 -18.95 65.12
CA GLY A 790 11.20 -20.07 64.34
C GLY A 790 11.47 -19.64 62.92
N VAL A 791 12.39 -20.36 62.29
CA VAL A 791 12.74 -20.21 60.88
C VAL A 791 12.02 -21.33 60.14
N VAL A 792 11.20 -21.02 59.14
CA VAL A 792 10.53 -22.00 58.29
C VAL A 792 11.42 -22.25 57.07
N THR A 793 11.70 -23.51 56.75
CA THR A 793 12.57 -23.89 55.63
C THR A 793 11.76 -24.77 54.67
N ILE A 794 11.64 -24.34 53.41
CA ILE A 794 10.98 -25.08 52.33
C ILE A 794 12.08 -25.73 51.50
N THR A 795 12.09 -27.06 51.38
CA THR A 795 13.09 -27.84 50.63
C THR A 795 12.47 -28.34 49.33
N LYS A 796 13.26 -28.75 48.33
CA LYS A 796 12.77 -29.41 47.09
C LYS A 796 13.10 -30.90 47.14
N HIS A 797 12.10 -31.77 47.29
CA HIS A 797 12.30 -33.18 47.70
C HIS A 797 12.31 -34.19 46.54
N GLN A 798 12.86 -35.39 46.81
CA GLN A 798 12.78 -36.55 45.92
C GLN A 798 11.72 -37.53 46.39
N ARG A 799 10.71 -37.79 45.54
CA ARG A 799 9.55 -38.64 45.83
C ARG A 799 9.90 -40.01 46.48
N LYS A 800 9.17 -40.37 47.55
CA LYS A 800 9.24 -41.66 48.28
C LYS A 800 10.57 -41.95 49.00
N VAL A 801 11.18 -40.92 49.58
CA VAL A 801 12.34 -41.08 50.45
C VAL A 801 11.99 -40.44 51.78
N ASP A 802 12.07 -41.23 52.85
CA ASP A 802 12.01 -40.80 54.25
C ASP A 802 13.34 -40.10 54.57
N ASP A 803 13.40 -38.79 54.36
CA ASP A 803 14.62 -37.97 54.45
C ASP A 803 14.81 -37.26 55.80
N ASP A 804 13.80 -37.28 56.66
CA ASP A 804 13.86 -36.85 58.06
C ASP A 804 14.08 -38.03 59.05
N GLY A 805 13.84 -39.27 58.60
CA GLY A 805 14.24 -40.52 59.24
C GLY A 805 13.24 -41.07 60.27
N ASP A 806 11.96 -40.70 60.16
CA ASP A 806 10.91 -41.04 61.11
C ASP A 806 10.19 -42.37 60.82
N GLY A 807 10.31 -42.87 59.57
CA GLY A 807 9.80 -44.15 59.11
C GLY A 807 8.43 -44.15 58.42
N ALA A 808 7.85 -42.99 58.07
CA ALA A 808 6.66 -42.88 57.22
C ALA A 808 7.02 -42.53 55.76
N GLU A 809 6.15 -42.89 54.80
CA GLU A 809 6.18 -42.28 53.45
C GLU A 809 5.25 -41.06 53.53
N ASP A 810 5.82 -39.84 53.50
CA ASP A 810 5.14 -38.54 53.65
C ASP A 810 4.28 -38.16 52.43
N GLU A 811 3.16 -37.44 52.60
CA GLU A 811 2.22 -37.03 51.53
C GLU A 811 1.57 -35.63 51.77
N ASP A 812 2.32 -34.53 51.61
CA ASP A 812 1.81 -33.14 51.55
C ASP A 812 1.66 -32.59 50.09
N PRO A 813 0.43 -32.29 49.62
CA PRO A 813 0.18 -31.59 48.35
C PRO A 813 0.92 -30.24 48.21
N ILE A 814 1.21 -29.80 46.97
CA ILE A 814 1.70 -28.44 46.67
C ILE A 814 0.58 -27.42 46.88
N ASP A 815 0.27 -27.14 48.14
CA ASP A 815 -0.69 -26.11 48.55
C ASP A 815 -0.20 -25.26 49.73
N GLY A 816 1.03 -25.48 50.20
CA GLY A 816 1.65 -24.69 51.27
C GLY A 816 1.08 -24.96 52.66
N ILE A 817 0.34 -26.06 52.82
CA ILE A 817 -0.29 -26.48 54.08
C ILE A 817 0.37 -27.79 54.52
N ASP A 818 0.84 -27.81 55.78
CA ASP A 818 1.25 -29.03 56.49
C ASP A 818 -0.02 -29.87 56.75
N ASN A 819 -0.34 -30.77 55.82
CA ASN A 819 -1.62 -31.48 55.77
C ASN A 819 -1.61 -32.72 56.65
N ASP A 820 -0.44 -33.25 57.00
CA ASP A 820 -0.28 -34.46 57.80
C ASP A 820 0.17 -34.18 59.26
N GLY A 821 0.70 -32.99 59.53
CA GLY A 821 0.93 -32.40 60.84
C GLY A 821 2.31 -32.68 61.46
N ASP A 822 3.31 -33.03 60.65
CA ASP A 822 4.66 -33.34 61.10
C ASP A 822 5.56 -32.10 61.33
N SER A 823 5.06 -30.91 60.96
CA SER A 823 5.72 -29.59 61.04
C SER A 823 6.79 -29.32 59.97
N LEU A 824 6.84 -30.10 58.90
CA LEU A 824 7.62 -29.87 57.69
C LEU A 824 6.65 -29.70 56.52
N ILE A 825 6.67 -28.53 55.85
CA ILE A 825 5.89 -28.36 54.62
C ILE A 825 6.75 -28.88 53.48
N ASP A 826 6.63 -30.17 53.21
CA ASP A 826 7.35 -30.83 52.15
C ASP A 826 6.42 -31.19 50.97
N GLU A 827 6.21 -30.20 50.10
CA GLU A 827 5.57 -30.32 48.78
C GLU A 827 5.87 -31.60 47.94
N ASP A 828 5.22 -32.73 48.22
CA ASP A 828 5.38 -34.02 47.55
C ASP A 828 4.44 -34.18 46.34
N GLY A 829 3.99 -33.06 45.78
CA GLY A 829 3.27 -33.04 44.53
C GLY A 829 4.08 -33.71 43.43
N LYS A 830 3.54 -34.82 42.88
CA LYS A 830 4.05 -35.58 41.71
C LYS A 830 5.01 -34.71 40.90
N ARG A 831 6.32 -34.99 40.96
CA ARG A 831 7.29 -34.46 39.98
C ARG A 831 6.57 -34.36 38.65
N VAL A 832 6.33 -33.13 38.16
CA VAL A 832 5.65 -32.95 36.88
C VAL A 832 6.51 -33.72 35.90
N ALA A 833 5.99 -34.84 35.39
CA ALA A 833 6.77 -35.69 34.51
C ALA A 833 7.16 -34.80 33.34
N LYS A 834 8.46 -34.73 32.98
CA LYS A 834 8.89 -34.02 31.79
C LYS A 834 7.93 -34.44 30.67
N PRO A 835 7.11 -33.52 30.14
CA PRO A 835 6.15 -33.91 29.12
C PRO A 835 6.94 -34.58 28.00
N ARG A 836 6.42 -35.70 27.47
CA ARG A 836 7.22 -36.63 26.64
C ARG A 836 7.80 -36.00 25.38
N GLN A 837 7.33 -34.81 24.98
CA GLN A 837 7.71 -34.09 23.77
C GLN A 837 7.83 -32.60 24.11
N GLU A 838 9.00 -32.01 23.82
CA GLU A 838 9.17 -30.54 23.77
C GLU A 838 8.35 -30.03 22.60
N PRO A 839 7.47 -29.04 22.79
CA PRO A 839 6.62 -28.62 21.71
C PRO A 839 7.33 -27.44 21.04
N GLU A 840 7.94 -27.69 19.89
CA GLU A 840 8.01 -26.62 18.90
C GLU A 840 6.61 -26.52 18.30
N LEU A 841 5.80 -25.71 18.99
CA LEU A 841 4.42 -25.40 18.67
C LEU A 841 4.42 -24.59 17.37
N LEU A 842 4.03 -25.23 16.27
CA LEU A 842 3.84 -24.52 15.02
C LEU A 842 2.40 -23.98 15.01
N ILE A 843 2.24 -22.69 15.37
CA ILE A 843 1.02 -21.96 15.06
C ILE A 843 1.09 -21.70 13.56
N THR A 844 0.26 -22.39 12.79
CA THR A 844 0.14 -22.07 11.38
C THR A 844 -1.13 -21.23 11.23
N PRO A 845 -1.03 -19.96 10.82
CA PRO A 845 -2.23 -19.24 10.42
C PRO A 845 -2.82 -19.98 9.23
N PHE A 846 -4.01 -20.54 9.40
CA PHE A 846 -4.78 -21.10 8.30
C PHE A 846 -5.85 -20.07 7.94
N PHE A 847 -5.99 -19.74 6.66
CA PHE A 847 -7.06 -18.85 6.20
C PHE A 847 -8.42 -19.58 6.22
N ALA A 848 -8.84 -20.14 7.36
CA ALA A 848 -10.07 -20.96 7.45
C ALA A 848 -11.37 -20.15 7.42
N GLY A 849 -11.32 -18.82 7.54
CA GLY A 849 -12.51 -17.96 7.43
C GLY A 849 -12.77 -17.52 5.98
N TRP A 850 -11.80 -16.85 5.39
CA TRP A 850 -11.91 -16.24 4.06
C TRP A 850 -11.55 -17.22 2.95
N SER A 851 -12.36 -17.26 1.89
CA SER A 851 -11.97 -17.93 0.65
C SER A 851 -10.69 -17.34 0.07
N ALA A 852 -10.01 -18.09 -0.79
CA ALA A 852 -9.05 -17.50 -1.71
C ALA A 852 -9.72 -16.36 -2.52
N TRP A 853 -8.90 -15.41 -2.99
CA TRP A 853 -9.35 -14.40 -3.94
C TRP A 853 -9.80 -15.06 -5.24
N SER A 854 -10.87 -14.55 -5.83
CA SER A 854 -11.31 -14.96 -7.16
C SER A 854 -10.27 -14.62 -8.22
N GLU A 855 -10.36 -15.27 -9.38
CA GLU A 855 -9.73 -14.72 -10.58
C GLU A 855 -10.27 -13.30 -10.86
N PRO A 856 -9.47 -12.41 -11.48
CA PRO A 856 -9.95 -11.09 -11.87
C PRO A 856 -11.15 -11.16 -12.82
N TYR A 857 -12.19 -10.38 -12.52
CA TYR A 857 -13.41 -10.34 -13.31
C TYR A 857 -13.18 -9.67 -14.67
N LYS A 858 -13.73 -10.27 -15.72
CA LYS A 858 -13.68 -9.74 -17.10
C LYS A 858 -15.06 -9.22 -17.54
N PRO A 859 -15.13 -8.17 -18.37
CA PRO A 859 -16.41 -7.66 -18.90
C PRO A 859 -17.21 -8.74 -19.64
N THR A 860 -18.50 -8.88 -19.32
CA THR A 860 -19.41 -9.83 -19.97
C THR A 860 -20.22 -9.13 -21.07
N ARG A 861 -20.12 -9.62 -22.32
CA ARG A 861 -20.84 -9.07 -23.49
C ARG A 861 -20.61 -7.56 -23.71
N GLY A 862 -19.39 -7.08 -23.43
CA GLY A 862 -19.01 -5.68 -23.60
C GLY A 862 -19.58 -4.72 -22.54
N GLN A 863 -20.13 -5.26 -21.45
CA GLN A 863 -20.54 -4.50 -20.27
C GLN A 863 -19.61 -4.85 -19.11
N ASN A 864 -19.26 -3.84 -18.31
CA ASN A 864 -18.42 -3.98 -17.11
C ASN A 864 -19.21 -4.64 -15.97
N ARG A 865 -19.52 -5.91 -16.18
CA ARG A 865 -20.24 -6.76 -15.23
C ARG A 865 -19.80 -8.22 -15.35
N ALA A 866 -19.83 -8.94 -14.25
CA ALA A 866 -19.47 -10.35 -14.19
C ALA A 866 -20.20 -11.09 -13.07
N ALA A 867 -20.49 -12.37 -13.29
CA ALA A 867 -21.01 -13.23 -12.23
C ALA A 867 -19.93 -13.44 -11.16
N ILE A 868 -20.30 -13.29 -9.90
CA ILE A 868 -19.36 -13.46 -8.77
C ILE A 868 -19.02 -14.94 -8.62
N THR A 869 -17.73 -15.26 -8.59
CA THR A 869 -17.20 -16.63 -8.49
C THR A 869 -16.75 -17.01 -7.09
N SER A 870 -16.62 -16.02 -6.19
CA SER A 870 -16.35 -16.29 -4.77
C SER A 870 -17.45 -17.15 -4.15
N PRO A 871 -17.12 -18.03 -3.19
CA PRO A 871 -18.11 -18.88 -2.55
C PRO A 871 -19.31 -18.14 -1.99
N SER A 872 -20.52 -18.64 -2.24
CA SER A 872 -21.76 -18.06 -1.73
C SER A 872 -22.82 -19.15 -1.53
N PRO A 873 -23.70 -19.04 -0.51
CA PRO A 873 -23.98 -17.85 0.29
C PRO A 873 -22.98 -17.64 1.43
N ARG A 874 -22.74 -16.38 1.79
CA ARG A 874 -21.80 -15.96 2.85
C ARG A 874 -22.37 -14.77 3.64
N LYS A 875 -21.67 -14.38 4.70
CA LYS A 875 -22.03 -13.23 5.55
C LYS A 875 -21.20 -11.99 5.25
N PHE A 876 -19.94 -12.22 4.88
CA PHE A 876 -18.95 -11.18 4.61
C PHE A 876 -18.41 -11.34 3.19
N LEU A 877 -18.14 -10.19 2.57
CA LEU A 877 -17.46 -10.06 1.29
C LEU A 877 -16.32 -9.07 1.46
N GLN A 878 -15.23 -9.28 0.73
CA GLN A 878 -14.22 -8.26 0.49
C GLN A 878 -13.98 -8.16 -1.01
N VAL A 879 -13.77 -6.93 -1.45
CA VAL A 879 -13.40 -6.60 -2.82
C VAL A 879 -11.96 -6.13 -2.80
N ARG A 880 -11.17 -6.55 -3.79
CA ARG A 880 -9.84 -6.01 -4.08
C ARG A 880 -9.87 -5.39 -5.45
N VAL A 881 -9.29 -4.21 -5.55
CA VAL A 881 -9.05 -3.50 -6.81
C VAL A 881 -7.54 -3.31 -6.95
N THR A 882 -7.00 -3.73 -8.09
CA THR A 882 -5.61 -3.49 -8.47
C THR A 882 -5.60 -2.72 -9.78
N ILE A 883 -4.87 -1.62 -9.81
CA ILE A 883 -4.66 -0.79 -11.00
C ILE A 883 -3.21 -1.00 -11.43
N LEU A 884 -3.03 -1.43 -12.67
CA LEU A 884 -1.74 -1.62 -13.31
C LEU A 884 -1.62 -0.64 -14.48
N SER A 885 -0.44 -0.04 -14.66
CA SER A 885 -0.13 0.80 -15.81
C SER A 885 1.28 0.53 -16.35
N GLU A 886 1.39 0.46 -17.66
CA GLU A 886 2.65 0.44 -18.42
C GLU A 886 3.05 1.83 -18.93
N ASP A 887 2.27 2.87 -18.66
CA ASP A 887 2.54 4.26 -19.05
C ASP A 887 2.48 5.21 -17.82
N PRO A 888 3.54 6.01 -17.55
CA PRO A 888 3.54 6.95 -16.43
C PRO A 888 2.45 8.03 -16.51
N ASP A 889 1.96 8.37 -17.70
CA ASP A 889 0.99 9.45 -17.91
C ASP A 889 -0.45 8.95 -18.04
N VAL A 890 -0.69 7.63 -17.96
CA VAL A 890 -2.02 7.03 -18.04
C VAL A 890 -2.33 6.20 -16.79
N THR A 891 -3.55 6.31 -16.27
CA THR A 891 -4.03 5.48 -15.15
C THR A 891 -5.52 5.19 -15.26
N ALA A 892 -6.07 4.38 -14.35
CA ALA A 892 -7.52 4.14 -14.27
C ALA A 892 -8.14 4.96 -13.12
N ARG A 893 -9.36 5.46 -13.34
CA ARG A 893 -10.27 5.92 -12.29
C ARG A 893 -11.44 4.95 -12.19
N ILE A 894 -11.67 4.43 -10.99
CA ILE A 894 -12.88 3.66 -10.69
C ILE A 894 -13.94 4.61 -10.12
N GLN A 895 -15.08 4.70 -10.81
CA GLN A 895 -16.17 5.61 -10.48
C GLN A 895 -17.13 4.97 -9.48
N SER A 896 -17.54 3.74 -9.76
CA SER A 896 -18.51 3.01 -8.94
C SER A 896 -18.30 1.50 -8.97
N LEU A 897 -18.70 0.85 -7.87
CA LEU A 897 -18.90 -0.59 -7.76
C LEU A 897 -20.30 -0.87 -7.25
N SER A 898 -20.99 -1.84 -7.85
CA SER A 898 -22.23 -2.38 -7.34
C SER A 898 -22.22 -3.90 -7.30
N ILE A 899 -22.79 -4.47 -6.24
CA ILE A 899 -22.84 -5.91 -6.00
C ILE A 899 -24.30 -6.30 -5.75
N ASP A 900 -24.81 -7.16 -6.62
CA ASP A 900 -26.16 -7.70 -6.53
C ASP A 900 -26.19 -8.90 -5.58
N LEU A 901 -27.21 -8.93 -4.73
CA LEU A 901 -27.46 -9.97 -3.73
C LEU A 901 -28.77 -10.69 -4.03
N ALA A 902 -28.77 -12.00 -3.82
CA ALA A 902 -29.96 -12.82 -3.89
C ALA A 902 -30.24 -13.53 -2.55
N PRO A 903 -31.52 -13.80 -2.22
CA PRO A 903 -31.86 -14.66 -1.10
C PRO A 903 -31.45 -16.12 -1.37
N PRO A 904 -31.01 -16.88 -0.35
CA PRO A 904 -30.58 -18.25 -0.54
C PRO A 904 -31.78 -19.19 -0.81
N ILE A 905 -31.67 -20.00 -1.87
CA ILE A 905 -32.65 -21.03 -2.24
C ILE A 905 -32.46 -22.34 -1.44
N SER A 906 -31.35 -22.44 -0.69
CA SER A 906 -31.12 -23.40 0.38
C SER A 906 -30.33 -22.73 1.50
N THR A 907 -30.79 -22.88 2.75
CA THR A 907 -30.11 -22.30 3.93
C THR A 907 -28.82 -23.02 4.33
N ASP A 908 -28.67 -24.28 3.90
CA ASP A 908 -27.51 -25.14 4.16
C ASP A 908 -27.34 -26.04 2.93
N LEU A 909 -26.23 -25.88 2.21
CA LEU A 909 -25.96 -26.55 0.93
C LEU A 909 -24.53 -27.08 0.96
N ALA A 910 -24.38 -28.39 1.09
CA ALA A 910 -23.10 -29.07 1.18
C ALA A 910 -22.95 -30.06 0.04
N GLY A 911 -21.74 -30.33 -0.42
CA GLY A 911 -21.49 -31.34 -1.43
C GLY A 911 -20.13 -31.97 -1.29
N GLU A 912 -19.97 -33.16 -1.84
CA GLU A 912 -18.81 -33.97 -1.54
C GLU A 912 -18.52 -34.95 -2.68
N LEU A 913 -17.25 -35.09 -3.05
CA LEU A 913 -16.81 -35.94 -4.14
C LEU A 913 -16.24 -37.25 -3.60
N ALA A 914 -16.72 -38.38 -4.12
CA ALA A 914 -16.21 -39.71 -3.80
C ALA A 914 -15.88 -40.49 -5.08
N LEU A 915 -15.11 -41.56 -4.91
CA LEU A 915 -14.94 -42.62 -5.91
C LEU A 915 -15.90 -43.76 -5.61
N LEU A 916 -16.50 -44.33 -6.66
CA LEU A 916 -17.28 -45.55 -6.54
C LEU A 916 -16.34 -46.76 -6.53
N THR A 917 -16.39 -47.57 -5.48
CA THR A 917 -15.54 -48.77 -5.36
C THR A 917 -15.99 -49.86 -6.32
N ASP A 918 -15.19 -50.91 -6.52
CA ASP A 918 -15.62 -52.08 -7.30
C ASP A 918 -16.90 -52.72 -6.73
N ALA A 919 -17.09 -52.66 -5.41
CA ALA A 919 -18.32 -53.12 -4.75
C ALA A 919 -19.51 -52.21 -5.10
N GLY A 920 -19.31 -50.89 -5.07
CA GLY A 920 -20.32 -49.91 -5.46
C GLY A 920 -20.71 -50.00 -6.94
N VAL A 921 -19.73 -50.17 -7.85
CA VAL A 921 -19.96 -50.40 -9.29
C VAL A 921 -20.75 -51.69 -9.53
N GLY A 922 -20.51 -52.73 -8.73
CA GLY A 922 -21.23 -53.99 -8.80
C GLY A 922 -22.66 -53.94 -8.23
N ARG A 923 -23.01 -52.90 -7.47
CA ARG A 923 -24.35 -52.73 -6.88
C ARG A 923 -25.29 -52.04 -7.88
N PRO A 924 -26.48 -52.59 -8.16
CA PRO A 924 -27.45 -51.93 -9.03
C PRO A 924 -27.88 -50.59 -8.43
N LEU A 925 -27.98 -49.53 -9.25
CA LEU A 925 -28.43 -48.22 -8.77
C LEU A 925 -29.84 -48.26 -8.17
N THR A 926 -30.69 -49.19 -8.62
CA THR A 926 -32.04 -49.45 -8.09
C THR A 926 -32.04 -50.01 -6.66
N ASP A 927 -30.90 -50.47 -6.15
CA ASP A 927 -30.72 -50.76 -4.74
C ASP A 927 -30.55 -49.44 -3.98
N LEU A 928 -31.57 -49.04 -3.23
CA LEU A 928 -31.65 -47.76 -2.53
C LEU A 928 -30.97 -47.78 -1.14
N LEU A 929 -30.27 -48.86 -0.81
CA LEU A 929 -29.56 -49.03 0.46
C LEU A 929 -28.04 -49.19 0.24
N PRO A 930 -27.36 -48.16 -0.28
CA PRO A 930 -25.91 -48.18 -0.36
C PRO A 930 -25.27 -48.14 1.03
N THR A 931 -24.00 -48.54 1.08
CA THR A 931 -23.21 -48.66 2.31
C THR A 931 -21.90 -47.89 2.14
N ARG A 932 -21.23 -47.60 3.25
CA ARG A 932 -19.88 -46.99 3.23
C ARG A 932 -18.85 -47.75 2.38
N LEU A 933 -19.04 -49.06 2.17
CA LEU A 933 -18.12 -49.86 1.34
C LEU A 933 -18.27 -49.58 -0.16
N ASP A 934 -19.35 -48.91 -0.58
CA ASP A 934 -19.61 -48.60 -1.97
C ASP A 934 -18.81 -47.34 -2.43
N TYR A 935 -18.26 -46.56 -1.50
CA TYR A 935 -17.57 -45.29 -1.76
C TYR A 935 -16.21 -45.22 -1.08
N ASP A 936 -15.23 -44.61 -1.76
CA ASP A 936 -13.91 -44.26 -1.19
C ASP A 936 -13.65 -42.76 -1.37
N PRO A 937 -12.85 -42.13 -0.49
CA PRO A 937 -12.36 -40.77 -0.72
C PRO A 937 -11.61 -40.67 -2.07
N PRO A 938 -11.60 -39.51 -2.74
CA PRO A 938 -11.09 -39.34 -4.10
C PRO A 938 -9.56 -39.23 -4.13
N LEU A 939 -8.87 -40.21 -3.55
CA LEU A 939 -7.41 -40.27 -3.42
C LEU A 939 -6.81 -41.19 -4.48
N ASN A 940 -5.57 -40.91 -4.86
CA ASN A 940 -4.78 -41.74 -5.78
C ASN A 940 -5.45 -41.99 -7.14
N VAL A 941 -6.08 -40.96 -7.71
CA VAL A 941 -6.75 -41.05 -9.01
C VAL A 941 -5.71 -41.13 -10.12
N GLU A 942 -5.84 -42.12 -11.00
CA GLU A 942 -5.02 -42.23 -12.21
C GLU A 942 -5.50 -41.21 -13.27
N PRO A 943 -4.66 -40.26 -13.72
CA PRO A 943 -5.13 -39.13 -14.52
C PRO A 943 -5.81 -39.50 -15.85
N LEU A 944 -5.27 -40.50 -16.56
CA LEU A 944 -5.78 -40.96 -17.86
C LEU A 944 -6.95 -41.96 -17.76
N ARG A 945 -7.22 -42.49 -16.57
CA ARG A 945 -8.27 -43.48 -16.37
C ARG A 945 -9.62 -42.78 -16.21
N GLN A 946 -10.61 -43.21 -16.99
CA GLN A 946 -12.02 -42.85 -16.78
C GLN A 946 -12.47 -43.41 -15.43
N SER A 947 -12.43 -42.57 -14.41
CA SER A 947 -12.69 -42.96 -13.02
C SER A 947 -14.17 -42.79 -12.70
N PRO A 948 -14.80 -43.76 -11.99
CA PRO A 948 -16.20 -43.66 -11.60
C PRO A 948 -16.33 -42.77 -10.36
N TYR A 949 -16.76 -41.54 -10.58
CA TYR A 949 -16.98 -40.55 -9.52
C TYR A 949 -18.44 -40.53 -9.08
N VAL A 950 -18.62 -40.08 -7.85
CA VAL A 950 -19.92 -39.78 -7.25
C VAL A 950 -19.82 -38.40 -6.63
N PHE A 951 -20.76 -37.51 -6.95
CA PHE A 951 -20.89 -36.22 -6.29
C PHE A 951 -22.20 -36.19 -5.50
N PHE A 952 -22.09 -35.99 -4.19
CA PHE A 952 -23.23 -35.81 -3.31
C PHE A 952 -23.58 -34.33 -3.18
N VAL A 953 -24.87 -34.00 -3.18
CA VAL A 953 -25.38 -32.65 -2.89
C VAL A 953 -26.46 -32.76 -1.81
N ARG A 954 -26.17 -32.22 -0.63
CA ARG A 954 -27.07 -32.10 0.51
C ARG A 954 -27.65 -30.69 0.56
N ALA A 955 -28.97 -30.56 0.65
CA ALA A 955 -29.63 -29.26 0.70
C ALA A 955 -30.76 -29.19 1.74
N ALA A 956 -30.71 -28.21 2.64
CA ALA A 956 -31.83 -27.87 3.50
C ALA A 956 -32.95 -27.14 2.74
N GLY A 957 -34.06 -26.90 3.42
CA GLY A 957 -35.15 -26.08 2.87
C GLY A 957 -34.70 -24.64 2.53
N PRO A 958 -35.42 -23.98 1.61
CA PRO A 958 -35.23 -22.55 1.32
C PRO A 958 -35.49 -21.70 2.56
N ASP A 959 -34.97 -20.46 2.60
CA ASP A 959 -35.18 -19.56 3.73
C ASP A 959 -36.68 -19.31 3.94
N PRO A 960 -37.26 -19.68 5.11
CA PRO A 960 -38.69 -19.50 5.38
C PRO A 960 -39.12 -18.03 5.39
N ASN A 961 -38.17 -17.10 5.51
CA ASN A 961 -38.43 -15.66 5.53
C ASN A 961 -38.28 -14.99 4.15
N ALA A 962 -37.95 -15.73 3.10
CA ALA A 962 -37.76 -15.22 1.73
C ALA A 962 -38.76 -15.89 0.76
N PRO A 963 -39.99 -15.35 0.62
CA PRO A 963 -41.05 -15.91 -0.24
C PRO A 963 -40.61 -16.12 -1.70
N GLU A 964 -39.74 -15.25 -2.21
CA GLU A 964 -39.16 -15.31 -3.54
C GLU A 964 -38.23 -16.52 -3.76
N ALA A 965 -37.65 -17.08 -2.69
CA ALA A 965 -36.80 -18.27 -2.73
C ALA A 965 -37.54 -19.56 -2.32
N ALA A 966 -38.81 -19.46 -1.90
CA ALA A 966 -39.59 -20.57 -1.32
C ALA A 966 -39.79 -21.77 -2.26
N ALA A 967 -39.58 -21.60 -3.57
CA ALA A 967 -39.66 -22.68 -4.55
C ALA A 967 -38.46 -23.65 -4.50
N GLY A 968 -37.36 -23.31 -3.82
CA GLY A 968 -36.15 -24.15 -3.79
C GLY A 968 -35.47 -24.26 -5.15
N PHE A 969 -34.70 -25.35 -5.36
CA PHE A 969 -34.01 -25.61 -6.63
C PHE A 969 -34.55 -26.85 -7.35
N ASP A 970 -34.55 -26.81 -8.68
CA ASP A 970 -34.89 -27.94 -9.55
C ASP A 970 -33.80 -28.21 -10.61
N GLU A 971 -32.66 -27.54 -10.51
CA GLU A 971 -31.53 -27.71 -11.43
C GLU A 971 -30.21 -27.76 -10.67
N ILE A 972 -29.34 -28.69 -11.04
CA ILE A 972 -27.93 -28.80 -10.59
C ILE A 972 -27.02 -28.70 -11.81
N LEU A 973 -26.02 -27.83 -11.77
CA LEU A 973 -24.93 -27.77 -12.73
C LEU A 973 -23.64 -28.19 -12.03
N LEU A 974 -23.07 -29.32 -12.43
CA LEU A 974 -21.78 -29.81 -11.96
C LEU A 974 -20.72 -29.52 -13.02
N LEU A 975 -19.77 -28.64 -12.72
CA LEU A 975 -18.59 -28.41 -13.56
C LEU A 975 -17.58 -29.53 -13.31
N THR A 976 -17.11 -30.13 -14.41
CA THR A 976 -16.19 -31.27 -14.38
C THR A 976 -14.92 -30.92 -15.18
N PRO A 977 -13.72 -31.34 -14.71
CA PRO A 977 -12.46 -30.98 -15.36
C PRO A 977 -12.31 -31.48 -16.80
N SER A 978 -13.03 -32.55 -17.14
CA SER A 978 -13.16 -33.06 -18.50
C SER A 978 -14.58 -33.60 -18.72
N GLN A 979 -14.89 -34.01 -19.96
CA GLN A 979 -16.24 -34.41 -20.34
C GLN A 979 -16.71 -35.59 -19.49
N ALA A 980 -17.72 -35.35 -18.67
CA ALA A 980 -18.28 -36.36 -17.79
C ALA A 980 -19.43 -37.13 -18.45
N ARG A 981 -19.39 -38.46 -18.38
CA ARG A 981 -20.49 -39.34 -18.80
C ARG A 981 -21.33 -39.74 -17.59
N PRO A 982 -22.60 -39.29 -17.47
CA PRO A 982 -23.46 -39.69 -16.36
C PRO A 982 -23.81 -41.18 -16.44
N THR A 983 -23.78 -41.86 -15.29
CA THR A 983 -24.11 -43.28 -15.17
C THR A 983 -25.35 -43.52 -14.32
N GLY A 984 -25.70 -42.60 -13.41
CA GLY A 984 -26.87 -42.75 -12.54
C GLY A 984 -27.12 -41.54 -11.66
N ILE A 985 -28.37 -41.36 -11.20
CA ILE A 985 -28.73 -40.36 -10.19
C ILE A 985 -29.59 -41.02 -9.11
N ARG A 986 -29.35 -40.75 -7.83
CA ARG A 986 -30.30 -41.05 -6.75
C ARG A 986 -30.76 -39.78 -6.06
N ILE A 987 -32.01 -39.77 -5.61
CA ILE A 987 -32.58 -38.71 -4.78
C ILE A 987 -33.05 -39.35 -3.48
N GLY A 988 -32.74 -38.68 -2.39
CA GLY A 988 -33.01 -39.16 -1.05
C GLY A 988 -33.05 -38.02 -0.04
N ARG A 989 -32.86 -38.40 1.22
CA ARG A 989 -32.86 -37.51 2.36
C ARG A 989 -31.76 -37.89 3.32
N VAL A 990 -31.25 -36.88 4.03
CA VAL A 990 -30.26 -37.05 5.07
C VAL A 990 -30.68 -36.27 6.30
N THR A 991 -30.64 -36.93 7.46
CA THR A 991 -30.84 -36.27 8.75
C THR A 991 -29.54 -35.69 9.24
N VAL A 992 -29.59 -34.48 9.78
CA VAL A 992 -28.42 -33.73 10.21
C VAL A 992 -28.53 -33.41 11.68
N GLU A 993 -27.45 -33.63 12.44
CA GLU A 993 -27.36 -33.30 13.86
C GLU A 993 -26.41 -32.12 14.10
N GLU A 994 -26.77 -31.24 15.04
CA GLU A 994 -25.89 -30.16 15.50
C GLU A 994 -24.97 -30.70 16.61
N LEU A 995 -23.65 -30.59 16.44
CA LEU A 995 -22.69 -30.94 17.48
C LEU A 995 -22.69 -29.86 18.56
N THR A 996 -23.29 -30.13 19.72
CA THR A 996 -23.23 -29.23 20.88
C THR A 996 -21.92 -29.45 21.64
N GLY A 997 -20.94 -28.55 21.48
CA GLY A 997 -19.70 -28.60 22.27
C GLY A 997 -18.49 -27.76 21.79
N SER A 998 -18.49 -27.22 20.57
CA SER A 998 -17.40 -26.36 20.06
C SER A 998 -17.83 -24.90 20.03
N SER A 999 -17.01 -24.00 20.57
CA SER A 999 -17.24 -22.55 20.63
C SER A 999 -16.97 -21.81 19.31
N SER A 1000 -16.78 -22.51 18.19
CA SER A 1000 -16.63 -21.90 16.86
C SER A 1000 -17.43 -22.68 15.81
N VAL A 1001 -18.53 -22.08 15.36
CA VAL A 1001 -19.42 -22.53 14.25
C VAL A 1001 -20.04 -23.92 14.45
N SER A 1002 -21.37 -23.99 14.38
CA SER A 1002 -22.12 -25.25 14.46
C SER A 1002 -21.78 -26.14 13.26
N GLU A 1003 -20.89 -27.12 13.42
CA GLU A 1003 -20.71 -28.18 12.44
C GLU A 1003 -21.93 -29.11 12.48
N ARG A 1004 -22.53 -29.26 11.30
CA ARG A 1004 -23.72 -30.06 11.04
C ARG A 1004 -23.31 -31.35 10.37
N ARG A 1005 -23.32 -32.43 11.14
CA ARG A 1005 -22.89 -33.75 10.69
C ARG A 1005 -24.04 -34.50 10.03
N ALA A 1006 -23.78 -35.11 8.88
CA ALA A 1006 -24.74 -36.03 8.30
C ALA A 1006 -24.76 -37.33 9.12
N VAL A 1007 -25.95 -37.81 9.48
CA VAL A 1007 -26.09 -38.95 10.40
C VAL A 1007 -26.71 -40.16 9.74
N THR A 1008 -27.77 -39.96 8.97
CA THR A 1008 -28.50 -41.06 8.34
C THR A 1008 -29.02 -40.65 6.99
N THR A 1009 -28.51 -41.30 5.96
CA THR A 1009 -28.87 -41.16 4.55
C THR A 1009 -29.86 -42.25 4.15
N THR A 1010 -30.89 -41.85 3.44
CA THR A 1010 -31.89 -42.76 2.84
C THR A 1010 -32.17 -42.33 1.41
N PHE A 1011 -32.19 -43.26 0.45
CA PHE A 1011 -32.56 -42.96 -0.92
C PHE A 1011 -34.00 -43.39 -1.20
N ASP A 1012 -34.76 -42.52 -1.86
CA ASP A 1012 -36.15 -42.75 -2.20
C ASP A 1012 -36.31 -43.20 -3.66
N ARG A 1013 -35.42 -42.71 -4.54
CA ARG A 1013 -35.52 -42.92 -5.99
C ARG A 1013 -34.15 -43.06 -6.62
N ALA A 1014 -34.09 -43.87 -7.67
CA ALA A 1014 -32.93 -44.02 -8.53
C ALA A 1014 -33.36 -43.84 -10.00
N TYR A 1015 -32.64 -42.99 -10.73
CA TYR A 1015 -32.86 -42.70 -12.13
C TYR A 1015 -31.71 -43.28 -12.95
N MET A 1016 -32.06 -44.06 -13.97
CA MET A 1016 -31.11 -44.74 -14.87
C MET A 1016 -31.27 -44.20 -16.30
N PRO A 1017 -30.21 -44.19 -17.12
CA PRO A 1017 -30.28 -43.67 -18.49
C PRO A 1017 -31.25 -44.48 -19.37
N VAL A 1018 -32.10 -43.77 -20.12
CA VAL A 1018 -33.10 -44.33 -21.05
C VAL A 1018 -32.72 -43.96 -22.48
N ALA A 1019 -32.28 -44.95 -23.27
CA ALA A 1019 -31.98 -44.85 -24.71
C ALA A 1019 -31.46 -43.47 -25.17
N GLY A 1020 -30.18 -43.20 -24.88
CA GLY A 1020 -29.51 -41.92 -25.08
C GLY A 1020 -28.99 -41.37 -23.73
N ASP A 1021 -27.85 -40.67 -23.74
CA ASP A 1021 -27.19 -40.22 -22.51
C ASP A 1021 -27.83 -38.93 -21.90
N SER A 1022 -29.02 -38.54 -22.36
CA SER A 1022 -29.64 -37.25 -21.99
C SER A 1022 -30.94 -37.33 -21.19
N LEU A 1023 -31.50 -38.52 -21.02
CA LEU A 1023 -32.76 -38.72 -20.30
C LEU A 1023 -32.63 -39.90 -19.35
N PHE A 1024 -32.92 -39.69 -18.08
CA PHE A 1024 -32.84 -40.68 -17.03
C PHE A 1024 -34.24 -40.93 -16.48
N ALA A 1025 -34.62 -42.18 -16.23
CA ALA A 1025 -35.92 -42.52 -15.66
C ALA A 1025 -35.83 -43.47 -14.46
N ASP A 1026 -36.76 -43.33 -13.53
CA ASP A 1026 -36.95 -44.27 -12.42
C ASP A 1026 -37.84 -45.45 -12.79
N SER A 1027 -38.04 -46.38 -11.85
CA SER A 1027 -38.89 -47.57 -12.03
C SER A 1027 -40.37 -47.25 -12.28
N ASP A 1028 -40.82 -46.05 -11.88
CA ASP A 1028 -42.20 -45.58 -12.00
C ASP A 1028 -42.43 -44.76 -13.28
N GLY A 1029 -41.37 -44.51 -14.06
CA GLY A 1029 -41.40 -43.76 -15.32
C GLY A 1029 -41.27 -42.25 -15.16
N ASN A 1030 -40.92 -41.74 -13.98
CA ASN A 1030 -40.57 -40.32 -13.80
C ASN A 1030 -39.21 -40.05 -14.44
N GLN A 1031 -39.04 -38.87 -15.04
CA GLN A 1031 -37.86 -38.55 -15.85
C GLN A 1031 -37.09 -37.35 -15.30
N VAL A 1032 -35.77 -37.43 -15.40
CA VAL A 1032 -34.80 -36.37 -15.14
C VAL A 1032 -34.01 -36.14 -16.43
N ALA A 1033 -33.90 -34.88 -16.85
CA ALA A 1033 -33.08 -34.55 -18.01
C ALA A 1033 -31.64 -34.31 -17.55
N VAL A 1034 -30.68 -34.93 -18.25
CA VAL A 1034 -29.26 -34.74 -17.98
C VAL A 1034 -28.60 -34.27 -19.26
N ARG A 1035 -27.78 -33.22 -19.20
CA ARG A 1035 -27.04 -32.72 -20.35
C ARG A 1035 -25.56 -32.67 -20.01
N SER A 1036 -24.79 -33.51 -20.68
CA SER A 1036 -23.34 -33.48 -20.62
C SER A 1036 -22.78 -32.59 -21.74
N THR A 1037 -21.81 -31.75 -21.39
CA THR A 1037 -21.00 -30.95 -22.32
C THR A 1037 -19.52 -31.31 -22.13
N ARG A 1038 -18.59 -30.50 -22.67
CA ARG A 1038 -17.15 -30.78 -22.56
C ARG A 1038 -16.62 -30.66 -21.12
N ASP A 1039 -17.24 -29.82 -20.30
CA ASP A 1039 -16.73 -29.41 -18.99
C ASP A 1039 -17.84 -29.35 -17.92
N SER A 1040 -19.03 -29.86 -18.21
CA SER A 1040 -20.15 -29.75 -17.30
C SER A 1040 -21.24 -30.79 -17.51
N LEU A 1041 -21.93 -31.07 -16.41
CA LEU A 1041 -23.08 -31.93 -16.32
C LEU A 1041 -24.25 -31.17 -15.69
N GLN A 1042 -25.28 -30.94 -16.48
CA GLN A 1042 -26.50 -30.25 -16.06
C GLN A 1042 -27.60 -31.28 -15.80
N VAL A 1043 -28.19 -31.27 -14.60
CA VAL A 1043 -29.29 -32.13 -14.17
C VAL A 1043 -30.52 -31.28 -13.90
N LEU A 1044 -31.62 -31.56 -14.60
CA LEU A 1044 -32.89 -30.86 -14.45
C LEU A 1044 -33.98 -31.80 -13.92
N PHE A 1045 -34.50 -31.47 -12.74
CA PHE A 1045 -35.54 -32.21 -12.05
C PHE A 1045 -36.95 -31.72 -12.44
N PRO A 1046 -37.96 -32.59 -12.46
CA PRO A 1046 -39.33 -32.22 -12.81
C PRO A 1046 -40.02 -31.40 -11.70
N GLN A 1047 -39.50 -31.42 -10.48
CA GLN A 1047 -40.00 -30.69 -9.31
C GLN A 1047 -38.81 -30.25 -8.44
N SER A 1048 -39.07 -29.31 -7.53
CA SER A 1048 -38.08 -28.85 -6.55
C SER A 1048 -37.60 -30.01 -5.68
N VAL A 1049 -36.29 -30.04 -5.42
CA VAL A 1049 -35.62 -31.10 -4.68
C VAL A 1049 -35.70 -30.85 -3.17
N ASN A 1050 -35.64 -29.60 -2.72
CA ASN A 1050 -35.52 -29.23 -1.31
C ASN A 1050 -36.72 -28.45 -0.73
N ALA A 1051 -37.76 -28.17 -1.53
CA ALA A 1051 -38.94 -27.47 -1.04
C ALA A 1051 -39.81 -28.35 -0.11
N GLY A 1052 -40.27 -27.78 1.01
CA GLY A 1052 -41.24 -28.42 1.92
C GLY A 1052 -40.66 -29.43 2.91
N LEU A 1053 -39.34 -29.41 3.15
CA LEU A 1053 -38.66 -30.26 4.13
C LEU A 1053 -38.82 -29.71 5.57
N ALA A 1054 -38.77 -30.61 6.56
CA ALA A 1054 -38.82 -30.26 7.98
C ALA A 1054 -37.45 -29.79 8.50
N GLU A 1055 -37.44 -29.08 9.63
CA GLU A 1055 -36.19 -28.64 10.28
C GLU A 1055 -35.35 -29.86 10.72
N GLY A 1056 -34.10 -29.95 10.23
CA GLY A 1056 -33.18 -31.07 10.48
C GLY A 1056 -33.21 -32.20 9.44
N GLU A 1057 -34.13 -32.15 8.48
CA GLU A 1057 -34.19 -33.07 7.33
C GLU A 1057 -33.75 -32.34 6.05
N ASN A 1058 -32.67 -32.80 5.42
CA ASN A 1058 -32.15 -32.22 4.19
C ASN A 1058 -32.39 -33.18 3.01
N ALA A 1059 -32.59 -32.64 1.81
CA ALA A 1059 -32.55 -33.43 0.58
C ALA A 1059 -31.12 -33.87 0.31
N LEU A 1060 -30.96 -35.05 -0.29
CA LEU A 1060 -29.68 -35.55 -0.77
C LEU A 1060 -29.81 -35.99 -2.23
N VAL A 1061 -28.89 -35.56 -3.07
CA VAL A 1061 -28.76 -36.01 -4.47
C VAL A 1061 -27.41 -36.68 -4.63
N GLU A 1062 -27.40 -37.90 -5.15
CA GLU A 1062 -26.21 -38.63 -5.58
C GLU A 1062 -26.13 -38.57 -7.10
N ILE A 1063 -25.05 -38.03 -7.65
CA ILE A 1063 -24.79 -37.99 -9.10
C ILE A 1063 -23.60 -38.90 -9.39
N GLN A 1064 -23.84 -40.04 -10.04
CA GLN A 1064 -22.79 -40.95 -10.50
C GLN A 1064 -22.40 -40.64 -11.95
N PHE A 1065 -21.09 -40.53 -12.22
CA PHE A 1065 -20.56 -40.25 -13.55
C PHE A 1065 -19.14 -40.80 -13.72
N GLN A 1066 -18.67 -40.87 -14.96
CA GLN A 1066 -17.30 -41.23 -15.31
C GLN A 1066 -16.61 -40.06 -16.00
N THR A 1067 -15.39 -39.74 -15.57
CA THR A 1067 -14.57 -38.70 -16.21
C THR A 1067 -13.08 -38.92 -15.96
N GLN A 1068 -12.22 -38.17 -16.66
CA GLN A 1068 -10.77 -38.12 -16.44
C GLN A 1068 -10.39 -36.88 -15.62
N THR A 1069 -9.36 -37.03 -14.78
CA THR A 1069 -8.84 -35.95 -13.94
C THR A 1069 -7.35 -35.75 -14.23
N LEU A 1070 -7.04 -34.92 -15.22
CA LEU A 1070 -5.69 -34.78 -15.77
C LEU A 1070 -4.75 -33.87 -14.95
N LYS A 1071 -5.30 -33.08 -14.01
CA LYS A 1071 -4.58 -32.09 -13.19
C LYS A 1071 -4.85 -32.29 -11.70
N ALA A 1072 -3.78 -32.27 -10.90
CA ALA A 1072 -3.90 -32.28 -9.44
C ALA A 1072 -4.53 -30.97 -8.95
N GLY A 1073 -5.48 -31.05 -8.01
CA GLY A 1073 -6.20 -29.89 -7.49
C GLY A 1073 -7.36 -29.39 -8.36
N SER A 1074 -7.71 -30.10 -9.45
CA SER A 1074 -8.93 -29.83 -10.21
C SER A 1074 -10.18 -29.91 -9.32
N GLU A 1075 -11.02 -28.87 -9.32
CA GLU A 1075 -12.23 -28.82 -8.49
C GLU A 1075 -13.47 -29.29 -9.28
N PHE A 1076 -14.27 -30.16 -8.66
CA PHE A 1076 -15.60 -30.52 -9.13
C PHE A 1076 -16.63 -29.58 -8.50
N LEU A 1077 -17.03 -28.52 -9.23
CA LEU A 1077 -17.88 -27.47 -8.68
C LEU A 1077 -19.36 -27.72 -8.99
N ALA A 1078 -20.20 -27.90 -7.98
CA ALA A 1078 -21.65 -27.94 -8.13
C ALA A 1078 -22.33 -26.59 -7.82
N LEU A 1079 -23.30 -26.23 -8.66
CA LEU A 1079 -24.16 -25.05 -8.54
C LEU A 1079 -25.62 -25.51 -8.60
N VAL A 1080 -26.51 -24.87 -7.83
CA VAL A 1080 -27.96 -25.15 -7.87
C VAL A 1080 -28.76 -23.91 -8.25
N ARG A 1081 -29.87 -24.07 -8.97
CA ARG A 1081 -30.79 -22.95 -9.26
C ARG A 1081 -32.23 -23.42 -9.43
N SER A 1082 -33.15 -22.45 -9.49
CA SER A 1082 -34.51 -22.68 -9.96
C SER A 1082 -34.59 -22.33 -11.44
N SER A 1083 -35.00 -23.29 -12.26
CA SER A 1083 -35.28 -23.08 -13.68
C SER A 1083 -36.54 -22.23 -13.94
N ARG A 1084 -37.38 -22.06 -12.90
CA ARG A 1084 -38.72 -21.44 -12.99
C ARG A 1084 -38.78 -20.03 -12.42
N ALA A 1085 -37.87 -19.68 -11.53
CA ALA A 1085 -37.69 -18.32 -11.00
C ALA A 1085 -36.50 -17.67 -11.69
N SER A 1086 -36.42 -16.33 -11.69
CA SER A 1086 -35.20 -15.60 -12.07
C SER A 1086 -34.13 -15.73 -10.99
N SER A 1087 -33.84 -16.95 -10.53
CA SER A 1087 -32.88 -17.18 -9.46
C SER A 1087 -31.48 -17.44 -10.01
N VAL A 1088 -30.50 -16.86 -9.32
CA VAL A 1088 -29.09 -16.99 -9.65
C VAL A 1088 -28.59 -18.34 -9.12
N PHE A 1089 -27.53 -18.88 -9.73
CA PHE A 1089 -26.88 -20.08 -9.24
C PHE A 1089 -26.34 -19.86 -7.82
N GLN A 1090 -26.68 -20.77 -6.91
CA GLN A 1090 -26.10 -20.85 -5.57
C GLN A 1090 -25.04 -21.96 -5.57
N ARG A 1091 -23.82 -21.68 -5.08
CA ARG A 1091 -22.73 -22.67 -5.04
C ARG A 1091 -22.96 -23.69 -3.93
N VAL A 1092 -22.66 -24.96 -4.22
CA VAL A 1092 -22.61 -26.05 -3.24
C VAL A 1092 -21.26 -26.03 -2.54
N GLU A 1093 -21.24 -26.04 -1.21
CA GLU A 1093 -20.02 -25.97 -0.42
C GLU A 1093 -19.43 -27.35 -0.14
N SER A 1094 -18.15 -27.55 -0.47
CA SER A 1094 -17.52 -28.87 -0.35
C SER A 1094 -16.34 -28.97 0.60
N GLU A 1095 -15.56 -27.90 0.78
CA GLU A 1095 -14.38 -27.93 1.64
C GLU A 1095 -14.79 -28.01 3.13
N GLY A 1096 -14.39 -29.08 3.80
CA GLY A 1096 -14.68 -29.30 5.23
C GLY A 1096 -16.17 -29.49 5.54
N ARG A 1097 -16.98 -29.88 4.54
CA ARG A 1097 -18.42 -30.14 4.70
C ARG A 1097 -18.73 -31.61 4.50
N ASP A 1098 -19.57 -32.15 5.38
CA ASP A 1098 -20.06 -33.52 5.33
C ASP A 1098 -21.44 -33.56 4.64
N ALA A 1099 -21.51 -34.07 3.41
CA ALA A 1099 -22.77 -34.16 2.67
C ALA A 1099 -23.58 -35.41 3.06
N THR A 1100 -22.91 -36.51 3.38
CA THR A 1100 -23.51 -37.80 3.71
C THR A 1100 -22.56 -38.60 4.57
N GLU A 1101 -23.07 -39.35 5.53
CA GLU A 1101 -22.25 -40.22 6.35
C GLU A 1101 -21.64 -41.40 5.56
N LEU A 1102 -22.07 -41.63 4.31
CA LEU A 1102 -21.61 -42.74 3.46
C LEU A 1102 -20.16 -42.63 2.99
N VAL A 1103 -19.58 -41.42 3.02
CA VAL A 1103 -18.17 -41.16 2.72
C VAL A 1103 -17.67 -40.05 3.64
N ASP A 1104 -16.37 -40.04 3.94
CA ASP A 1104 -15.73 -39.01 4.77
C ASP A 1104 -14.52 -38.47 4.03
N SER A 1105 -14.80 -37.73 2.96
CA SER A 1105 -13.82 -37.10 2.09
C SER A 1105 -13.76 -35.59 2.28
N GLY A 1106 -14.88 -34.94 2.61
CA GLY A 1106 -14.96 -33.52 2.92
C GLY A 1106 -14.36 -32.60 1.87
N THR A 1107 -14.33 -33.02 0.60
CA THR A 1107 -13.66 -32.33 -0.49
C THR A 1107 -14.37 -32.52 -1.84
N ALA A 1108 -14.16 -31.58 -2.75
CA ALA A 1108 -14.52 -31.69 -4.16
C ALA A 1108 -13.29 -31.85 -5.07
N ARG A 1109 -12.10 -32.05 -4.49
CA ARG A 1109 -10.81 -32.07 -5.20
C ARG A 1109 -10.16 -33.44 -5.06
N PRO A 1110 -10.03 -34.22 -6.15
CA PRO A 1110 -9.30 -35.48 -6.10
C PRO A 1110 -7.79 -35.26 -5.99
N THR A 1111 -7.12 -36.18 -5.30
CA THR A 1111 -5.66 -36.31 -5.34
C THR A 1111 -5.29 -37.21 -6.52
N VAL A 1112 -4.56 -36.65 -7.48
CA VAL A 1112 -4.12 -37.36 -8.69
C VAL A 1112 -2.75 -37.99 -8.45
N LEU A 1113 -2.55 -39.22 -8.92
CA LEU A 1113 -1.25 -39.90 -8.87
C LEU A 1113 -0.22 -39.14 -9.70
N GLN A 1114 0.97 -38.97 -9.14
CA GLN A 1114 2.11 -38.44 -9.88
C GLN A 1114 2.50 -39.43 -10.99
N VAL A 1115 2.58 -38.94 -12.22
CA VAL A 1115 3.00 -39.69 -13.40
C VAL A 1115 4.40 -39.26 -13.84
N ASP A 1116 5.19 -40.22 -14.32
CA ASP A 1116 6.58 -39.99 -14.77
C ASP A 1116 6.68 -39.24 -16.11
N SER A 1117 5.57 -39.11 -16.86
CA SER A 1117 5.49 -38.40 -18.13
C SER A 1117 4.42 -37.30 -18.09
N ILE A 1118 4.80 -36.08 -18.46
CA ILE A 1118 3.92 -34.90 -18.53
C ILE A 1118 3.22 -34.81 -19.90
N ILE A 1119 3.76 -35.42 -20.95
CA ILE A 1119 3.11 -35.53 -22.27
C ILE A 1119 2.76 -37.00 -22.51
N ASP A 1120 1.50 -37.29 -22.82
CA ASP A 1120 1.01 -38.65 -23.07
C ASP A 1120 -0.06 -38.68 -24.18
N GLU A 1121 -0.55 -39.87 -24.56
CA GLU A 1121 -1.53 -40.09 -25.66
C GLU A 1121 -1.13 -39.42 -26.98
N VAL A 1122 0.18 -39.39 -27.30
CA VAL A 1122 0.66 -38.72 -28.50
C VAL A 1122 0.26 -39.47 -29.77
N ASN A 1123 -0.58 -38.83 -30.58
CA ASN A 1123 -1.03 -39.29 -31.89
C ASN A 1123 -0.52 -38.36 -32.99
N ILE A 1124 0.56 -38.78 -33.65
CA ILE A 1124 1.09 -38.12 -34.84
C ILE A 1124 0.99 -39.11 -36.00
N PRO A 1125 0.18 -38.85 -37.03
CA PRO A 1125 0.12 -39.70 -38.22
C PRO A 1125 1.50 -39.82 -38.88
N THR A 1126 1.91 -41.04 -39.19
CA THR A 1126 3.25 -41.33 -39.75
C THR A 1126 3.38 -41.00 -41.23
N VAL A 1127 2.26 -40.76 -41.92
CA VAL A 1127 2.21 -40.47 -43.36
C VAL A 1127 1.13 -39.44 -43.63
N PHE A 1128 1.44 -38.40 -44.41
CA PHE A 1128 0.43 -37.48 -44.96
C PHE A 1128 0.83 -37.01 -46.37
N SER A 1129 -0.16 -36.60 -47.17
CA SER A 1129 -0.05 -36.34 -48.60
C SER A 1129 -0.66 -34.99 -49.00
N PRO A 1130 0.07 -33.87 -48.89
CA PRO A 1130 -0.44 -32.52 -49.17
C PRO A 1130 -0.54 -32.21 -50.68
N ASN A 1131 -1.32 -33.00 -51.43
CA ASN A 1131 -1.44 -32.92 -52.89
C ASN A 1131 -2.75 -32.25 -53.37
N GLY A 1132 -3.65 -31.93 -52.44
CA GLY A 1132 -4.93 -31.28 -52.69
C GLY A 1132 -6.02 -32.20 -53.22
N ASP A 1133 -5.92 -33.51 -53.04
CA ASP A 1133 -6.91 -34.49 -53.50
C ASP A 1133 -8.08 -34.74 -52.51
N GLY A 1134 -8.03 -34.10 -51.34
CA GLY A 1134 -8.99 -34.19 -50.26
C GLY A 1134 -8.75 -35.34 -49.28
N VAL A 1135 -7.66 -36.13 -49.46
CA VAL A 1135 -7.33 -37.29 -48.63
C VAL A 1135 -5.95 -37.10 -47.99
N ASN A 1136 -5.88 -37.10 -46.66
CA ASN A 1136 -4.64 -36.93 -45.89
C ASN A 1136 -3.82 -35.68 -46.27
N ASP A 1137 -4.49 -34.62 -46.77
CA ASP A 1137 -3.86 -33.35 -47.16
C ASP A 1137 -3.33 -32.53 -45.96
N ARG A 1138 -3.69 -32.92 -44.75
CA ARG A 1138 -3.27 -32.27 -43.51
C ARG A 1138 -2.76 -33.30 -42.51
N LEU A 1139 -1.73 -32.93 -41.77
CA LEU A 1139 -1.24 -33.66 -40.62
C LEU A 1139 -1.91 -33.11 -39.36
N ASP A 1140 -2.81 -33.90 -38.78
CA ASP A 1140 -3.45 -33.61 -37.50
C ASP A 1140 -2.63 -34.27 -36.37
N ILE A 1141 -2.01 -33.47 -35.51
CA ILE A 1141 -1.15 -33.86 -34.38
C ILE A 1141 -1.96 -33.68 -33.09
N GLU A 1142 -2.11 -34.72 -32.30
CA GLU A 1142 -2.86 -34.67 -31.03
C GLU A 1142 -2.04 -35.28 -29.89
N PHE A 1143 -2.06 -34.67 -28.70
CA PHE A 1143 -1.42 -35.21 -27.49
C PHE A 1143 -2.08 -34.64 -26.24
N THR A 1144 -1.98 -35.36 -25.12
CA THR A 1144 -2.55 -34.97 -23.83
C THR A 1144 -1.44 -34.51 -22.88
N ILE A 1145 -1.57 -33.32 -22.29
CA ILE A 1145 -0.65 -32.83 -21.26
C ILE A 1145 -1.21 -33.11 -19.85
N LEU A 1146 -0.42 -33.77 -19.01
CA LEU A 1146 -0.72 -34.17 -17.65
C LEU A 1146 0.01 -33.28 -16.65
N THR A 1147 -0.70 -32.82 -15.60
CA THR A 1147 -0.10 -32.18 -14.40
C THR A 1147 0.87 -31.02 -14.67
N ILE A 1148 0.38 -29.88 -15.18
CA ILE A 1148 1.11 -28.59 -15.13
C ILE A 1148 0.36 -27.63 -14.20
N ARG A 1149 1.11 -26.88 -13.38
CA ARG A 1149 0.56 -25.95 -12.39
C ARG A 1149 -0.05 -24.72 -13.06
N ASP A 1150 0.64 -24.16 -14.06
CA ASP A 1150 0.33 -22.91 -14.77
C ASP A 1150 0.30 -23.10 -16.30
N ASP A 1151 -0.26 -22.14 -17.03
CA ASP A 1151 -0.25 -22.10 -18.50
C ASP A 1151 1.19 -22.08 -19.03
N ARG A 1152 1.51 -22.97 -19.98
CA ARG A 1152 2.85 -23.02 -20.59
C ARG A 1152 2.77 -22.98 -22.12
N PRO A 1153 3.73 -22.32 -22.78
CA PRO A 1153 3.80 -22.31 -24.23
C PRO A 1153 4.14 -23.71 -24.74
N VAL A 1154 3.43 -24.13 -25.79
CA VAL A 1154 3.63 -25.41 -26.46
C VAL A 1154 4.01 -25.14 -27.90
N GLU A 1155 5.20 -25.58 -28.31
CA GLU A 1155 5.67 -25.43 -29.68
C GLU A 1155 5.64 -26.77 -30.40
N VAL A 1156 4.97 -26.83 -31.56
CA VAL A 1156 5.07 -27.97 -32.48
C VAL A 1156 5.79 -27.53 -33.74
N ALA A 1157 7.03 -27.99 -33.90
CA ALA A 1157 7.90 -27.61 -35.01
C ALA A 1157 8.25 -28.81 -35.90
N ILE A 1158 8.30 -28.58 -37.20
CA ILE A 1158 8.60 -29.60 -38.21
C ILE A 1158 10.02 -29.37 -38.75
N TYR A 1159 10.85 -30.41 -38.71
CA TYR A 1159 12.24 -30.40 -39.14
C TYR A 1159 12.49 -31.34 -40.31
N ASP A 1160 13.44 -30.99 -41.18
CA ASP A 1160 14.02 -31.94 -42.13
C ASP A 1160 15.10 -32.82 -41.44
N LEU A 1161 15.55 -33.88 -42.10
CA LEU A 1161 16.59 -34.77 -41.57
C LEU A 1161 17.97 -34.10 -41.36
N SER A 1162 18.17 -32.86 -41.84
CA SER A 1162 19.39 -32.09 -41.55
C SER A 1162 19.29 -31.30 -40.24
N GLY A 1163 18.15 -31.36 -39.54
CA GLY A 1163 17.88 -30.62 -38.32
C GLY A 1163 17.41 -29.18 -38.56
N ARG A 1164 17.10 -28.82 -39.80
CA ARG A 1164 16.61 -27.48 -40.14
C ARG A 1164 15.08 -27.43 -39.98
N ARG A 1165 14.57 -26.45 -39.23
CA ARG A 1165 13.13 -26.19 -39.10
C ARG A 1165 12.56 -25.75 -40.45
N VAL A 1166 11.53 -26.44 -40.90
CA VAL A 1166 10.88 -26.24 -42.21
C VAL A 1166 9.53 -25.54 -42.06
N ALA A 1167 8.82 -25.84 -40.97
CA ALA A 1167 7.53 -25.27 -40.66
C ALA A 1167 7.25 -25.33 -39.15
N SER A 1168 6.17 -24.66 -38.75
CA SER A 1168 5.59 -24.73 -37.41
C SER A 1168 4.13 -25.11 -37.59
N ALA A 1169 3.66 -26.09 -36.81
CA ALA A 1169 2.26 -26.48 -36.87
C ALA A 1169 1.42 -25.43 -36.13
N THR A 1170 0.19 -25.23 -36.58
CA THR A 1170 -0.73 -24.23 -36.04
C THR A 1170 -1.71 -24.87 -35.05
N PRO A 1171 -2.02 -24.21 -33.91
CA PRO A 1171 -3.00 -24.73 -32.95
C PRO A 1171 -4.38 -24.83 -33.59
N THR A 1172 -5.08 -25.94 -33.36
CA THR A 1172 -6.42 -26.18 -33.94
C THR A 1172 -7.50 -25.31 -33.31
N SER A 1173 -7.30 -24.86 -32.07
CA SER A 1173 -8.24 -24.07 -31.25
C SER A 1173 -7.94 -22.56 -31.25
N GLY A 1174 -6.88 -22.09 -31.91
CA GLY A 1174 -6.49 -20.67 -31.93
C GLY A 1174 -5.87 -20.12 -30.64
N LEU A 1175 -5.52 -20.98 -29.67
CA LEU A 1175 -4.80 -20.64 -28.45
C LEU A 1175 -3.31 -21.04 -28.58
N GLU A 1176 -2.39 -20.09 -28.35
CA GLU A 1176 -0.92 -20.31 -28.40
C GLU A 1176 -0.30 -20.74 -27.06
N SER A 1177 -1.10 -20.74 -25.99
CA SER A 1177 -0.79 -21.29 -24.66
C SER A 1177 -1.89 -22.28 -24.24
N SER A 1178 -1.57 -23.32 -23.46
CA SER A 1178 -2.58 -24.32 -23.07
C SER A 1178 -2.32 -24.94 -21.70
N GLN A 1179 -3.39 -25.22 -20.95
CA GLN A 1179 -3.40 -26.00 -19.70
C GLN A 1179 -3.39 -27.52 -19.95
N SER A 1180 -3.23 -28.31 -18.88
CA SER A 1180 -3.43 -29.77 -18.88
C SER A 1180 -4.73 -30.16 -19.58
N GLY A 1181 -4.65 -31.09 -20.54
CA GLY A 1181 -5.75 -31.42 -21.45
C GLY A 1181 -5.25 -31.97 -22.79
N THR A 1182 -6.18 -32.43 -23.64
CA THR A 1182 -5.88 -32.88 -25.00
C THR A 1182 -5.75 -31.68 -25.94
N ILE A 1183 -4.61 -31.57 -26.62
CA ILE A 1183 -4.22 -30.46 -27.48
C ILE A 1183 -4.03 -30.97 -28.90
N GLY A 1184 -4.53 -30.19 -29.87
CA GLY A 1184 -4.42 -30.49 -31.29
C GLY A 1184 -3.66 -29.42 -32.06
N PHE A 1185 -2.68 -29.81 -32.85
CA PHE A 1185 -1.96 -28.98 -33.83
C PHE A 1185 -2.21 -29.51 -35.24
N THR A 1186 -2.17 -28.63 -36.24
CA THR A 1186 -2.32 -29.00 -37.64
C THR A 1186 -1.17 -28.47 -38.47
N TRP A 1187 -0.75 -29.25 -39.46
CA TRP A 1187 0.19 -28.81 -40.48
C TRP A 1187 -0.31 -29.20 -41.87
N ASP A 1188 -0.36 -28.24 -42.77
CA ASP A 1188 -0.90 -28.38 -44.14
C ASP A 1188 0.18 -28.83 -45.17
N GLY A 1189 1.37 -29.17 -44.69
CA GLY A 1189 2.49 -29.58 -45.56
C GLY A 1189 3.20 -28.42 -46.25
N ARG A 1190 2.99 -27.17 -45.84
CA ARG A 1190 3.70 -26.01 -46.39
C ARG A 1190 4.88 -25.60 -45.52
N SER A 1191 5.94 -25.07 -46.15
CA SER A 1191 7.07 -24.45 -45.47
C SER A 1191 6.72 -23.05 -44.98
N GLY A 1192 7.62 -22.44 -44.19
CA GLY A 1192 7.50 -21.02 -43.79
C GLY A 1192 7.46 -20.01 -44.97
N SER A 1193 7.77 -20.42 -46.21
CA SER A 1193 7.60 -19.60 -47.42
C SER A 1193 6.26 -19.80 -48.14
N GLY A 1194 5.40 -20.71 -47.64
CA GLY A 1194 4.10 -21.03 -48.23
C GLY A 1194 4.13 -22.11 -49.33
N ASP A 1195 5.31 -22.65 -49.65
CA ASP A 1195 5.48 -23.71 -50.66
C ASP A 1195 5.22 -25.10 -50.06
N VAL A 1196 4.61 -26.01 -50.84
CA VAL A 1196 4.44 -27.42 -50.41
C VAL A 1196 5.81 -28.08 -50.29
N VAL A 1197 6.07 -28.74 -49.15
CA VAL A 1197 7.36 -29.38 -48.89
C VAL A 1197 7.55 -30.61 -49.77
N PRO A 1198 8.77 -30.89 -50.27
CA PRO A 1198 9.02 -32.03 -51.14
C PRO A 1198 8.75 -33.38 -50.44
N PRO A 1199 8.41 -34.46 -51.18
CA PRO A 1199 8.28 -35.79 -50.59
C PRO A 1199 9.58 -36.23 -49.89
N GLY A 1200 9.45 -36.76 -48.69
CA GLY A 1200 10.60 -37.05 -47.84
C GLY A 1200 10.24 -37.38 -46.41
N ILE A 1201 11.26 -37.57 -45.59
CA ILE A 1201 11.14 -37.87 -44.16
C ILE A 1201 11.34 -36.56 -43.39
N TYR A 1202 10.41 -36.26 -42.50
CA TYR A 1202 10.40 -35.10 -41.62
C TYR A 1202 10.28 -35.54 -40.17
N ILE A 1203 10.64 -34.66 -39.24
CA ILE A 1203 10.53 -34.89 -37.80
C ILE A 1203 9.57 -33.84 -37.24
N ALA A 1204 8.47 -34.29 -36.63
CA ALA A 1204 7.61 -33.45 -35.83
C ALA A 1204 8.14 -33.47 -34.38
N ARG A 1205 8.47 -32.29 -33.85
CA ARG A 1205 8.94 -32.08 -32.48
C ARG A 1205 7.89 -31.28 -31.72
N VAL A 1206 7.38 -31.86 -30.65
CA VAL A 1206 6.53 -31.20 -29.65
C VAL A 1206 7.44 -30.80 -28.50
N LYS A 1207 7.50 -29.51 -28.19
CA LYS A 1207 8.29 -28.94 -27.09
C LYS A 1207 7.34 -28.25 -26.11
N LEU A 1208 7.46 -28.60 -24.83
CA LEU A 1208 6.76 -27.96 -23.71
C LEU A 1208 7.81 -27.34 -22.78
N GLU A 1209 7.71 -26.04 -22.53
CA GLU A 1209 8.65 -25.32 -21.65
C GLU A 1209 8.20 -25.42 -20.20
N THR A 1210 9.06 -25.92 -19.30
CA THR A 1210 8.77 -26.07 -17.87
C THR A 1210 9.86 -25.46 -16.99
N ASP A 1211 9.56 -25.14 -15.73
CA ASP A 1211 10.48 -24.47 -14.80
C ASP A 1211 11.73 -25.29 -14.43
N SER A 1212 11.69 -26.62 -14.60
CA SER A 1212 12.82 -27.49 -14.29
C SER A 1212 13.63 -27.86 -15.52
N GLU A 1213 12.98 -28.28 -16.61
CA GLU A 1213 13.63 -28.70 -17.86
C GLU A 1213 12.61 -28.71 -19.01
N ASP A 1214 13.01 -28.28 -20.22
CA ASP A 1214 12.15 -28.38 -21.40
C ASP A 1214 11.87 -29.85 -21.72
N LEU A 1215 10.58 -30.18 -21.89
CA LEU A 1215 10.16 -31.54 -22.24
C LEU A 1215 9.92 -31.63 -23.74
N GLU A 1216 10.45 -32.69 -24.35
CA GLU A 1216 10.44 -32.87 -25.79
C GLU A 1216 9.97 -34.25 -26.20
N PHE A 1217 9.03 -34.28 -27.16
CA PHE A 1217 8.62 -35.49 -27.86
C PHE A 1217 8.88 -35.33 -29.36
N MET A 1218 9.48 -36.34 -29.99
CA MET A 1218 9.79 -36.32 -31.42
C MET A 1218 9.26 -37.56 -32.12
N GLN A 1219 8.63 -37.38 -33.28
CA GLN A 1219 8.19 -38.47 -34.13
C GLN A 1219 8.50 -38.21 -35.62
N VAL A 1220 8.82 -39.28 -36.33
CA VAL A 1220 9.04 -39.25 -37.77
C VAL A 1220 7.70 -39.21 -38.53
N VAL A 1221 7.61 -38.29 -39.49
CA VAL A 1221 6.47 -38.10 -40.39
C VAL A 1221 6.96 -38.21 -41.84
N ASN A 1222 6.30 -39.03 -42.66
CA ASN A 1222 6.63 -39.21 -44.07
C ASN A 1222 5.68 -38.38 -44.94
N VAL A 1223 6.22 -37.44 -45.69
CA VAL A 1223 5.49 -36.71 -46.74
C VAL A 1223 5.57 -37.51 -48.03
N VAL A 1224 4.42 -37.88 -48.58
CA VAL A 1224 4.33 -38.66 -49.84
C VAL A 1224 3.21 -38.09 -50.71
N TYR A 1225 3.43 -37.92 -52.02
CA TYR A 1225 2.37 -37.59 -52.97
C TYR A 1225 2.81 -37.79 -54.42
#